data_AF-A0A1J4KL32-F1
#
_entry.id   AF-A0A1J4KL32-F1
#
_cell.length_a   1.000
_cell.length_b   1.000
_cell.length_c   1.000
_cell.angle_alpha   90.00
_cell.angle_beta   90.00
_cell.angle_gamma   90.00
#
_symmetry.space_group_name_H-M   'P 1'
#
loop_
_entity.id
_entity.type
_entity.pdbx_description
1 polymer ?
#
loop_
_entity_poly.entity_id
_entity_poly.type
_entity_poly.pdbx_seq_one_letter_code
_entity_poly.pdbx_strand_id
1 'polypeptide(L)'
;MQDDVIFRPEQFFHTFEEGLKMPLDKIKSHYENLSNISNFNGFQIWLKNEKEFSNLIFQNMRTARQCLLLHLSQLPEADFFAAPPSDDVLGFALKEPDKPNSISEWTVLQRMINLLMENPDYFAELIHDYFETDLSYLTSFGWSTFPAFFSFFVTDQHCNEASYLIKKFMNFESNINKIILSNMLSSFFMCSFIFTSALWSKLYSNITQENTLTNLGFMKLLINCISSTSHLLSKNHKELIQIYFQKSPAECMNFLLNDFLAVSFDIYFKRNELSFQIKLQTQILHCFHNFGKDSPSLLRDKLISSFISTLNDSSNLGVPKMPTINELRKFPVIISYHDVVVLCEIINIKDTSSFFGCKTERIIQHKSKYLTKGYEPFSFDRILGVIPKDSVLETQPPSLFKRWFVFCSKIPEPINYLKKKEKEKSGDVELYKYVYLTEIRKYELDYLKLRNSLYIQTLMKSNQKLQNAMEPYIQSYLYLHCEALCKQYLKKKINKSLTFGKIPSDKIGASIHCAINEIYNKREINSIISFPLYCSILDLFEIEPDKIYLKLISAFKQIISLNKKMVFQKILPFRKWKKIIDNLCSRLEKSFSLPLGQQYHALLQFVSSLKLVDDMMKAEKMVISKFNLFFAYSVISLNNSNILDLYLLSKKITRKNREITHEWDEQIINITQILDAGMKSFLGTDKHTMACCFSYQFAPLNLVS
;
A
#
# COMPACT_ATOMS: atom_id res chain seq x y z
N MET A 1 4.58 7.16 26.28
CA MET A 1 5.11 8.53 26.37
C MET A 1 4.26 9.58 25.64
N GLN A 2 3.23 9.23 24.84
CA GLN A 2 2.42 10.22 24.11
C GLN A 2 1.03 10.55 24.72
N ASP A 3 0.52 9.78 25.69
CA ASP A 3 -0.81 10.05 26.26
C ASP A 3 -0.79 10.85 27.58
N ASP A 4 0.33 10.86 28.31
CA ASP A 4 0.39 11.45 29.67
C ASP A 4 0.69 12.97 29.71
N VAL A 5 0.83 13.65 28.55
CA VAL A 5 1.41 15.03 28.53
C VAL A 5 0.46 16.11 28.01
N ILE A 6 -0.71 15.78 27.42
CA ILE A 6 -1.69 16.81 27.08
C ILE A 6 -2.74 16.89 28.17
N PHE A 7 -2.50 17.75 29.15
CA PHE A 7 -3.51 18.19 30.11
C PHE A 7 -4.77 18.61 29.34
N ARG A 8 -5.88 17.91 29.58
CA ARG A 8 -7.18 18.26 29.02
C ARG A 8 -7.76 19.35 29.91
N PRO A 9 -7.80 20.63 29.50
CA PRO A 9 -8.63 21.57 30.22
C PRO A 9 -10.07 21.06 30.12
N GLU A 10 -10.71 20.82 31.27
CA GLU A 10 -12.15 20.63 31.32
C GLU A 10 -12.81 21.85 30.67
N GLN A 11 -13.88 21.61 29.91
CA GLN A 11 -14.62 22.69 29.27
C GLN A 11 -15.11 23.64 30.38
N PHE A 12 -14.71 24.90 30.31
CA PHE A 12 -14.93 25.88 31.37
C PHE A 12 -16.38 26.34 31.45
N PHE A 13 -17.07 26.38 30.30
CA PHE A 13 -18.50 26.69 30.19
C PHE A 13 -19.12 26.01 28.97
N HIS A 14 -20.41 25.66 29.03
CA HIS A 14 -21.13 25.11 27.89
C HIS A 14 -21.71 26.21 27.00
N THR A 15 -22.22 27.30 27.59
CA THR A 15 -22.81 28.44 26.86
C THR A 15 -22.23 29.78 27.29
N PHE A 16 -22.23 30.78 26.42
CA PHE A 16 -21.75 32.13 26.80
C PHE A 16 -22.61 32.72 27.91
N GLU A 17 -23.92 32.44 27.94
CA GLU A 17 -24.83 32.85 29.00
C GLU A 17 -24.45 32.26 30.36
N GLU A 18 -24.02 31.00 30.39
CA GLU A 18 -23.48 30.35 31.58
C GLU A 18 -22.15 30.99 32.02
N GLY A 19 -21.21 31.16 31.07
CA GLY A 19 -19.92 31.77 31.33
C GLY A 19 -20.03 33.20 31.87
N LEU A 20 -20.95 34.01 31.35
CA LEU A 20 -21.18 35.40 31.78
C LEU A 20 -21.70 35.51 33.22
N LYS A 21 -22.41 34.47 33.71
CA LYS A 21 -22.85 34.38 35.12
C LYS A 21 -21.69 34.08 36.07
N MET A 22 -20.55 33.60 35.60
CA MET A 22 -19.40 33.28 36.44
C MET A 22 -18.70 34.54 36.98
N PRO A 23 -18.09 34.50 38.17
CA PRO A 23 -17.26 35.58 38.69
C PRO A 23 -16.08 35.88 37.76
N LEU A 24 -15.82 37.17 37.50
CA LEU A 24 -14.75 37.59 36.57
C LEU A 24 -13.37 37.06 36.99
N ASP A 25 -13.08 36.99 38.29
CA ASP A 25 -11.79 36.48 38.79
C ASP A 25 -11.58 35.00 38.47
N LYS A 26 -12.66 34.19 38.48
CA LYS A 26 -12.59 32.78 38.05
C LYS A 26 -12.31 32.67 36.56
N ILE A 27 -12.98 33.49 35.74
CA ILE A 27 -12.77 33.52 34.29
C ILE A 27 -11.31 33.91 33.98
N LYS A 28 -10.79 34.95 34.65
CA LYS A 28 -9.40 35.39 34.48
C LYS A 28 -8.39 34.33 34.90
N SER A 29 -8.56 33.74 36.08
CA SER A 29 -7.66 32.70 36.58
C SER A 29 -7.61 31.51 35.62
N HIS A 30 -8.75 31.10 35.06
CA HIS A 30 -8.79 30.05 34.05
C HIS A 30 -8.13 30.45 32.73
N TYR A 31 -8.40 31.67 32.23
CA TYR A 31 -7.73 32.21 31.05
C TYR A 31 -6.21 32.26 31.23
N GLU A 32 -5.72 32.76 32.38
CA GLU A 32 -4.29 32.87 32.66
C GLU A 32 -3.62 31.50 32.69
N ASN A 33 -4.26 30.53 33.35
CA ASN A 33 -3.81 29.14 33.34
C ASN A 33 -3.69 28.62 31.90
N LEU A 34 -4.76 28.70 31.09
CA LEU A 34 -4.76 28.28 29.69
C LEU A 34 -3.68 29.00 28.88
N SER A 35 -3.61 30.32 28.95
CA SER A 35 -2.68 31.14 28.17
C SER A 35 -1.21 30.83 28.45
N ASN A 36 -0.88 30.43 29.69
CA ASN A 36 0.47 30.05 30.09
C ASN A 36 0.89 28.69 29.52
N ILE A 37 -0.08 27.80 29.25
CA ILE A 37 0.18 26.45 28.70
C ILE A 37 -0.04 26.37 27.19
N SER A 38 -0.75 27.33 26.58
CA SER A 38 -1.16 27.32 25.18
C SER A 38 -0.23 28.14 24.27
N ASN A 39 0.91 27.56 23.90
CA ASN A 39 1.82 28.13 22.88
C ASN A 39 1.71 27.45 21.50
N PHE A 40 0.61 26.75 21.23
CA PHE A 40 0.50 25.87 20.06
C PHE A 40 -0.47 26.41 19.01
N ASN A 41 -0.03 26.42 17.75
CA ASN A 41 -0.90 26.70 16.61
C ASN A 41 -1.68 25.43 16.19
N GLY A 42 -2.63 25.01 17.04
CA GLY A 42 -3.38 23.76 16.87
C GLY A 42 -4.12 23.68 15.53
N PHE A 43 -4.57 24.81 14.99
CA PHE A 43 -5.29 24.85 13.71
C PHE A 43 -4.41 24.52 12.50
N GLN A 44 -3.21 25.11 12.39
CA GLN A 44 -2.31 24.81 11.27
C GLN A 44 -1.81 23.36 11.31
N ILE A 45 -1.51 22.85 12.51
CA ILE A 45 -1.10 21.45 12.71
C ILE A 45 -2.24 20.51 12.29
N TRP A 46 -3.47 20.80 12.71
CA TRP A 46 -4.64 20.00 12.37
C TRP A 46 -4.91 19.99 10.85
N LEU A 47 -4.90 21.14 10.19
CA LEU A 47 -5.08 21.22 8.72
C LEU A 47 -4.01 20.45 7.96
N LYS A 48 -2.75 20.54 8.40
CA LYS A 48 -1.64 19.78 7.80
C LYS A 48 -1.87 18.28 7.95
N ASN A 49 -2.19 17.82 9.17
CA ASN A 49 -2.43 16.41 9.44
C ASN A 49 -3.67 15.88 8.72
N GLU A 50 -4.76 16.65 8.65
CA GLU A 50 -5.98 16.30 7.90
C GLU A 50 -5.66 16.05 6.43
N LYS A 51 -4.91 16.97 5.80
CA LYS A 51 -4.49 16.84 4.40
C LYS A 51 -3.58 15.63 4.16
N GLU A 52 -2.55 15.47 4.99
CA GLU A 52 -1.63 14.33 4.90
C GLU A 52 -2.36 13.00 5.09
N PHE A 53 -3.30 12.95 6.03
CA PHE A 53 -4.10 11.77 6.29
C PHE A 53 -5.08 11.44 5.16
N SER A 54 -5.76 12.46 4.62
CA SER A 54 -6.62 12.31 3.43
C SER A 54 -5.85 11.75 2.25
N ASN A 55 -4.63 12.25 1.99
CA ASN A 55 -3.77 11.76 0.92
C ASN A 55 -3.35 10.31 1.14
N LEU A 56 -3.05 9.92 2.39
CA LEU A 56 -2.67 8.55 2.72
C LEU A 56 -3.84 7.57 2.53
N ILE A 57 -5.07 7.93 2.91
CA ILE A 57 -6.27 7.11 2.65
C ILE A 57 -6.48 6.96 1.15
N PHE A 58 -6.37 8.06 0.39
CA PHE A 58 -6.48 8.04 -1.07
C PHE A 58 -5.44 7.12 -1.71
N GLN A 59 -4.19 7.20 -1.25
CA GLN A 59 -3.12 6.31 -1.70
C GLN A 59 -3.43 4.85 -1.39
N ASN A 60 -3.90 4.54 -0.17
CA ASN A 60 -4.30 3.17 0.19
C ASN A 60 -5.39 2.63 -0.74
N MET A 61 -6.42 3.42 -1.05
CA MET A 61 -7.49 2.99 -1.98
C MET A 61 -6.96 2.75 -3.39
N ARG A 62 -6.09 3.64 -3.88
CA ARG A 62 -5.47 3.50 -5.20
C ARG A 62 -4.61 2.23 -5.27
N THR A 63 -3.78 1.99 -4.26
CA THR A 63 -2.91 0.83 -4.17
C THR A 63 -3.73 -0.46 -4.04
N ALA A 64 -4.80 -0.48 -3.25
CA ALA A 64 -5.70 -1.63 -3.17
C ALA A 64 -6.39 -1.93 -4.52
N ARG A 65 -6.89 -0.88 -5.21
CA ARG A 65 -7.43 -0.99 -6.57
C ARG A 65 -6.40 -1.58 -7.54
N GLN A 66 -5.16 -1.09 -7.48
CA GLN A 66 -4.06 -1.60 -8.29
C GLN A 66 -3.85 -3.10 -8.08
N CYS A 67 -3.77 -3.55 -6.84
CA CYS A 67 -3.65 -4.98 -6.51
C CYS A 67 -4.76 -5.81 -7.15
N LEU A 68 -6.02 -5.38 -7.00
CA LEU A 68 -7.17 -6.13 -7.52
C LEU A 68 -7.25 -6.14 -9.05
N LEU A 69 -7.01 -5.00 -9.70
CA LEU A 69 -7.02 -4.95 -11.17
C LEU A 69 -5.88 -5.74 -11.79
N LEU A 70 -4.69 -5.68 -11.18
CA LEU A 70 -3.56 -6.49 -11.63
C LEU A 70 -3.78 -7.98 -11.37
N HIS A 71 -4.53 -8.35 -10.34
CA HIS A 71 -4.95 -9.73 -10.15
C HIS A 71 -5.99 -10.15 -11.19
N LEU A 72 -6.99 -9.30 -11.43
CA LEU A 72 -8.04 -9.51 -12.42
C LEU A 72 -7.43 -9.75 -13.80
N SER A 73 -6.38 -9.01 -14.18
CA SER A 73 -5.70 -9.16 -15.47
C SER A 73 -4.93 -10.49 -15.64
N GLN A 74 -4.85 -11.30 -14.58
CA GLN A 74 -4.24 -12.63 -14.56
C GLN A 74 -5.26 -13.76 -14.51
N LEU A 75 -6.54 -13.46 -14.29
CA LEU A 75 -7.59 -14.46 -14.28
C LEU A 75 -7.88 -14.94 -15.71
N PRO A 76 -7.96 -16.26 -15.97
CA PRO A 76 -8.28 -16.79 -17.31
C PRO A 76 -9.59 -16.23 -17.88
N GLU A 77 -10.56 -15.95 -17.01
CA GLU A 77 -11.87 -15.44 -17.37
C GLU A 77 -11.83 -13.97 -17.83
N ALA A 78 -10.77 -13.23 -17.54
CA ALA A 78 -10.63 -11.83 -17.94
C ALA A 78 -10.57 -11.66 -19.47
N ASP A 79 -10.05 -12.66 -20.20
CA ASP A 79 -9.99 -12.63 -21.67
C ASP A 79 -11.34 -12.97 -22.33
N PHE A 80 -12.30 -13.51 -21.57
CA PHE A 80 -13.56 -14.07 -22.11
C PHE A 80 -14.75 -13.10 -22.02
N PHE A 81 -14.71 -12.17 -21.07
CA PHE A 81 -15.78 -11.20 -20.81
C PHE A 81 -15.44 -9.83 -21.36
N ALA A 82 -16.37 -8.86 -21.32
CA ALA A 82 -16.17 -7.47 -21.79
C ALA A 82 -15.13 -6.67 -20.97
N ALA A 83 -14.14 -7.35 -20.38
CA ALA A 83 -12.99 -6.75 -19.76
C ALA A 83 -11.96 -6.37 -20.85
N PRO A 84 -11.31 -5.21 -20.72
CA PRO A 84 -10.22 -4.83 -21.60
C PRO A 84 -9.05 -5.83 -21.51
N PRO A 85 -8.24 -5.98 -22.58
CA PRO A 85 -7.03 -6.81 -22.57
C PRO A 85 -6.14 -6.57 -21.35
N SER A 86 -5.41 -7.60 -20.91
CA SER A 86 -4.51 -7.53 -19.73
C SER A 86 -3.58 -6.30 -19.74
N ASP A 87 -3.07 -5.92 -20.93
CA ASP A 87 -2.22 -4.75 -21.14
C ASP A 87 -2.93 -3.42 -20.86
N ASP A 88 -4.20 -3.32 -21.23
CA ASP A 88 -5.03 -2.14 -21.01
C ASP A 88 -5.39 -2.04 -19.52
N VAL A 89 -5.68 -3.17 -18.86
CA VAL A 89 -5.90 -3.24 -17.40
C VAL A 89 -4.67 -2.74 -16.64
N LEU A 90 -3.45 -3.07 -17.08
CA LEU A 90 -2.22 -2.51 -16.50
C LEU A 90 -2.20 -0.98 -16.65
N GLY A 91 -2.46 -0.46 -17.86
CA GLY A 91 -2.52 0.98 -18.10
C GLY A 91 -3.50 1.69 -17.16
N PHE A 92 -4.68 1.11 -16.96
CA PHE A 92 -5.69 1.63 -16.04
C PHE A 92 -5.37 1.44 -14.55
N ALA A 93 -4.63 0.40 -14.18
CA ALA A 93 -4.18 0.20 -12.81
C ALA A 93 -3.20 1.33 -12.40
N LEU A 94 -2.30 1.72 -13.31
CA LEU A 94 -1.27 2.72 -13.04
C LEU A 94 -1.77 4.17 -13.10
N LYS A 95 -2.85 4.42 -13.83
CA LYS A 95 -3.42 5.76 -14.04
C LYS A 95 -3.86 6.43 -12.73
N GLU A 96 -3.53 7.70 -12.57
CA GLU A 96 -4.02 8.53 -11.47
C GLU A 96 -5.53 8.79 -11.62
N PRO A 97 -6.33 8.74 -10.53
CA PRO A 97 -7.74 9.08 -10.62
C PRO A 97 -7.93 10.58 -10.86
N ASP A 98 -8.53 10.92 -12.00
CA ASP A 98 -8.85 12.31 -12.32
C ASP A 98 -10.07 12.82 -11.53
N LYS A 99 -10.16 14.15 -11.37
CA LYS A 99 -11.43 14.75 -10.96
C LYS A 99 -12.36 14.75 -12.15
N PRO A 100 -13.63 14.40 -11.95
CA PRO A 100 -14.43 14.06 -13.09
C PRO A 100 -15.10 15.31 -13.69
N ASN A 101 -15.17 15.38 -15.03
CA ASN A 101 -15.40 16.64 -15.77
C ASN A 101 -16.81 17.25 -15.65
N SER A 102 -17.84 16.47 -15.29
CA SER A 102 -19.26 16.89 -15.26
C SER A 102 -19.93 16.77 -13.87
N ILE A 103 -20.07 17.89 -13.14
CA ILE A 103 -20.62 17.91 -11.76
C ILE A 103 -22.00 17.21 -11.62
N SER A 104 -22.85 17.27 -12.65
CA SER A 104 -24.21 16.71 -12.60
C SER A 104 -24.25 15.18 -12.65
N GLU A 105 -23.43 14.53 -13.47
CA GLU A 105 -23.34 13.06 -13.58
C GLU A 105 -22.84 12.42 -12.27
N TRP A 106 -21.94 13.10 -11.55
CA TRP A 106 -21.36 12.57 -10.32
C TRP A 106 -22.26 12.76 -9.12
N THR A 107 -23.03 13.85 -9.09
CA THR A 107 -24.04 14.04 -8.05
C THR A 107 -25.09 12.92 -8.12
N VAL A 108 -25.44 12.49 -9.34
CA VAL A 108 -26.31 11.34 -9.60
C VAL A 108 -25.67 10.04 -9.08
N LEU A 109 -24.42 9.76 -9.48
CA LEU A 109 -23.70 8.57 -9.03
C LEU A 109 -23.57 8.50 -7.51
N GLN A 110 -23.23 9.61 -6.86
CA GLN A 110 -23.10 9.70 -5.41
C GLN A 110 -24.42 9.42 -4.70
N ARG A 111 -25.54 9.96 -5.20
CA ARG A 111 -26.88 9.68 -4.66
C ARG A 111 -27.24 8.21 -4.82
N MET A 112 -26.99 7.64 -5.99
CA MET A 112 -27.24 6.23 -6.28
C MET A 112 -26.45 5.31 -5.34
N ILE A 113 -25.15 5.56 -5.16
CA ILE A 113 -24.30 4.80 -4.23
C ILE A 113 -24.86 4.89 -2.80
N ASN A 114 -25.16 6.11 -2.32
CA ASN A 114 -25.71 6.28 -0.97
C ASN A 114 -27.03 5.51 -0.78
N LEU A 115 -27.96 5.57 -1.73
CA LEU A 115 -29.25 4.87 -1.66
C LEU A 115 -29.09 3.35 -1.61
N LEU A 116 -28.18 2.80 -2.41
CA LEU A 116 -27.87 1.37 -2.42
C LEU A 116 -27.18 0.91 -1.12
N MET A 117 -26.30 1.75 -0.56
CA MET A 117 -25.67 1.49 0.74
C MET A 117 -26.68 1.54 1.90
N GLU A 118 -27.70 2.40 1.81
CA GLU A 118 -28.78 2.49 2.82
C GLU A 118 -29.76 1.31 2.73
N ASN A 119 -29.88 0.65 1.58
CA ASN A 119 -30.80 -0.48 1.35
C ASN A 119 -30.08 -1.73 0.80
N PRO A 120 -29.18 -2.34 1.59
CA PRO A 120 -28.37 -3.48 1.17
C PRO A 120 -29.17 -4.73 0.78
N ASP A 121 -30.34 -4.94 1.38
CA ASP A 121 -31.26 -6.04 1.01
C ASP A 121 -31.74 -5.89 -0.43
N TYR A 122 -32.28 -4.71 -0.75
CA TYR A 122 -32.73 -4.38 -2.09
C TYR A 122 -31.60 -4.46 -3.11
N PHE A 123 -30.39 -4.00 -2.75
CA PHE A 123 -29.25 -4.11 -3.64
C PHE A 123 -28.84 -5.57 -3.90
N ALA A 124 -28.89 -6.43 -2.88
CA ALA A 124 -28.62 -7.86 -3.06
C ALA A 124 -29.61 -8.52 -4.02
N GLU A 125 -30.90 -8.14 -3.96
CA GLU A 125 -31.92 -8.60 -4.91
C GLU A 125 -31.61 -8.15 -6.33
N LEU A 126 -31.26 -6.87 -6.55
CA LEU A 126 -30.91 -6.38 -7.89
C LEU A 126 -29.70 -7.13 -8.49
N ILE A 127 -28.67 -7.37 -7.69
CA ILE A 127 -27.49 -8.14 -8.09
C ILE A 127 -27.87 -9.57 -8.46
N HIS A 128 -28.71 -10.21 -7.63
CA HIS A 128 -29.19 -11.56 -7.87
C HIS A 128 -29.94 -11.66 -9.20
N ASP A 129 -30.97 -10.82 -9.37
CA ASP A 129 -31.82 -10.82 -10.57
C ASP A 129 -30.98 -10.58 -11.83
N TYR A 130 -30.00 -9.66 -11.76
CA TYR A 130 -29.11 -9.38 -12.88
C TYR A 130 -28.30 -10.60 -13.27
N PHE A 131 -27.56 -11.19 -12.34
CA PHE A 131 -26.68 -12.33 -12.63
C PHE A 131 -27.44 -13.64 -12.83
N GLU A 132 -28.72 -13.74 -12.47
CA GLU A 132 -29.57 -14.84 -12.92
C GLU A 132 -29.79 -14.80 -14.44
N THR A 133 -29.81 -13.59 -15.03
CA THR A 133 -30.02 -13.40 -16.47
C THR A 133 -28.73 -13.31 -17.29
N ASP A 134 -27.70 -12.62 -16.78
CA ASP A 134 -26.46 -12.37 -17.52
C ASP A 134 -25.22 -12.40 -16.60
N LEU A 135 -24.32 -13.36 -16.84
CA LEU A 135 -23.06 -13.51 -16.09
C LEU A 135 -21.91 -12.68 -16.66
N SER A 136 -22.11 -11.95 -17.75
CA SER A 136 -21.04 -11.31 -18.53
C SER A 136 -20.17 -10.34 -17.73
N TYR A 137 -20.72 -9.74 -16.68
CA TYR A 137 -19.97 -8.82 -15.81
C TYR A 137 -19.59 -9.42 -14.45
N LEU A 138 -19.88 -10.69 -14.16
CA LEU A 138 -19.76 -11.23 -12.80
C LEU A 138 -18.34 -11.13 -12.24
N THR A 139 -17.33 -11.54 -13.01
CA THR A 139 -15.93 -11.44 -12.60
C THR A 139 -15.51 -9.98 -12.39
N SER A 140 -15.88 -9.09 -13.32
CA SER A 140 -15.57 -7.66 -13.19
C SER A 140 -16.29 -7.00 -12.01
N PHE A 141 -17.51 -7.45 -11.72
CA PHE A 141 -18.27 -7.01 -10.55
C PHE A 141 -17.56 -7.44 -9.27
N GLY A 142 -17.24 -8.74 -9.14
CA GLY A 142 -16.60 -9.28 -7.95
C GLY A 142 -15.23 -8.68 -7.65
N TRP A 143 -14.41 -8.42 -8.68
CA TRP A 143 -13.01 -7.98 -8.52
C TRP A 143 -12.78 -6.47 -8.70
N SER A 144 -13.71 -5.72 -9.29
CA SER A 144 -13.58 -4.27 -9.48
C SER A 144 -14.74 -3.51 -8.84
N THR A 145 -15.97 -3.76 -9.30
CA THR A 145 -17.12 -2.91 -8.95
C THR A 145 -17.54 -3.05 -7.48
N PHE A 146 -17.65 -4.27 -6.97
CA PHE A 146 -17.97 -4.54 -5.56
C PHE A 146 -16.90 -3.94 -4.62
N PRO A 147 -15.59 -4.18 -4.83
CA PRO A 147 -14.55 -3.50 -4.06
C PRO A 147 -14.61 -1.97 -4.17
N ALA A 148 -14.73 -1.40 -5.37
CA ALA A 148 -14.80 0.05 -5.56
C ALA A 148 -15.99 0.69 -4.83
N PHE A 149 -17.15 0.03 -4.85
CA PHE A 149 -18.36 0.47 -4.17
C PHE A 149 -18.17 0.58 -2.65
N PHE A 150 -17.34 -0.28 -2.06
CA PHE A 150 -16.95 -0.26 -0.65
C PHE A 150 -15.52 0.23 -0.44
N SER A 151 -15.04 1.16 -1.27
CA SER A 151 -13.74 1.83 -1.12
C SER A 151 -12.56 0.86 -0.91
N PHE A 152 -12.58 -0.28 -1.60
CA PHE A 152 -11.59 -1.36 -1.52
C PHE A 152 -11.34 -1.87 -0.10
N PHE A 153 -12.33 -1.74 0.78
CA PHE A 153 -12.30 -2.23 2.16
C PHE A 153 -11.14 -1.67 3.00
N VAL A 154 -10.65 -0.46 2.67
CA VAL A 154 -9.50 0.15 3.36
C VAL A 154 -9.82 0.65 4.77
N THR A 155 -11.10 0.70 5.15
CA THR A 155 -11.55 1.06 6.50
C THR A 155 -12.50 0.01 7.08
N ASP A 156 -12.54 -0.08 8.41
CA ASP A 156 -13.39 -1.01 9.15
C ASP A 156 -14.89 -0.83 8.87
N GLN A 157 -15.38 0.40 8.69
CA GLN A 157 -16.77 0.68 8.30
C GLN A 157 -17.09 0.06 6.94
N HIS A 158 -16.28 0.31 5.91
CA HIS A 158 -16.54 -0.23 4.58
C HIS A 158 -16.38 -1.76 4.56
N CYS A 159 -15.46 -2.32 5.35
CA CYS A 159 -15.43 -3.77 5.58
C CYS A 159 -16.73 -4.31 6.17
N ASN A 160 -17.34 -3.58 7.11
CA ASN A 160 -18.59 -3.99 7.77
C ASN A 160 -19.75 -3.97 6.78
N GLU A 161 -19.91 -2.87 6.05
CA GLU A 161 -20.95 -2.70 5.03
C GLU A 161 -20.85 -3.76 3.93
N ALA A 162 -19.63 -4.00 3.41
CA ALA A 162 -19.38 -5.06 2.43
C ALA A 162 -19.73 -6.45 2.97
N SER A 163 -19.34 -6.74 4.22
CA SER A 163 -19.65 -8.03 4.85
C SER A 163 -21.15 -8.25 5.04
N TYR A 164 -21.91 -7.18 5.29
CA TYR A 164 -23.36 -7.24 5.39
C TYR A 164 -23.98 -7.67 4.06
N LEU A 165 -23.53 -7.09 2.95
CA LEU A 165 -23.97 -7.48 1.61
C LEU A 165 -23.61 -8.95 1.30
N ILE A 166 -22.36 -9.37 1.58
CA ILE A 166 -21.92 -10.77 1.41
C ILE A 166 -22.82 -11.75 2.18
N LYS A 167 -23.19 -11.42 3.42
CA LYS A 167 -24.06 -12.27 4.26
C LYS A 167 -25.44 -12.52 3.61
N LYS A 168 -25.93 -11.60 2.76
CA LYS A 168 -27.19 -11.81 2.02
C LYS A 168 -27.06 -12.96 1.02
N PHE A 169 -25.96 -13.02 0.28
CA PHE A 169 -25.68 -14.12 -0.64
C PHE A 169 -25.47 -15.48 0.03
N MET A 170 -25.02 -15.48 1.30
CA MET A 170 -24.97 -16.71 2.10
C MET A 170 -26.35 -17.20 2.56
N ASN A 171 -27.39 -16.37 2.51
CA ASN A 171 -28.75 -16.71 2.92
C ASN A 171 -29.59 -17.28 1.78
N PHE A 172 -29.22 -17.02 0.53
CA PHE A 172 -29.90 -17.60 -0.62
C PHE A 172 -29.34 -18.98 -0.97
N GLU A 173 -30.19 -19.97 -1.19
CA GLU A 173 -29.78 -21.35 -1.45
C GLU A 173 -29.51 -21.67 -2.93
N SER A 174 -29.75 -20.73 -3.84
CA SER A 174 -29.59 -20.95 -5.29
C SER A 174 -28.12 -21.11 -5.72
N ASN A 175 -27.86 -21.90 -6.76
CA ASN A 175 -26.52 -22.04 -7.35
C ASN A 175 -25.91 -20.71 -7.80
N ILE A 176 -26.72 -19.81 -8.40
CA ILE A 176 -26.22 -18.51 -8.85
C ILE A 176 -25.63 -17.68 -7.70
N ASN A 177 -26.31 -17.65 -6.56
CA ASN A 177 -25.83 -16.94 -5.37
C ASN A 177 -24.52 -17.51 -4.81
N LYS A 178 -24.26 -18.81 -4.97
CA LYS A 178 -22.95 -19.40 -4.63
C LYS A 178 -21.83 -18.87 -5.52
N ILE A 179 -22.10 -18.71 -6.83
CA ILE A 179 -21.11 -18.19 -7.80
C ILE A 179 -20.84 -16.70 -7.51
N ILE A 180 -21.89 -15.91 -7.24
CA ILE A 180 -21.77 -14.50 -6.83
C ILE A 180 -20.96 -14.39 -5.53
N LEU A 181 -21.33 -15.20 -4.52
CA LEU A 181 -20.67 -15.24 -3.22
C LEU A 181 -19.18 -15.56 -3.35
N SER A 182 -18.81 -16.55 -4.15
CA SER A 182 -17.41 -16.94 -4.37
C SER A 182 -16.58 -15.77 -4.92
N ASN A 183 -17.10 -15.06 -5.93
CA ASN A 183 -16.42 -13.90 -6.51
C ASN A 183 -16.24 -12.74 -5.52
N MET A 184 -17.29 -12.41 -4.76
CA MET A 184 -17.24 -11.35 -3.74
C MET A 184 -16.34 -11.69 -2.56
N LEU A 185 -16.38 -12.95 -2.08
CA LEU A 185 -15.52 -13.41 -0.99
C LEU A 185 -14.05 -13.36 -1.39
N SER A 186 -13.73 -13.73 -2.63
CA SER A 186 -12.35 -13.78 -3.10
C SER A 186 -11.70 -12.40 -3.07
N SER A 187 -12.33 -11.39 -3.66
CA SER A 187 -11.79 -10.02 -3.61
C SER A 187 -11.76 -9.44 -2.19
N PHE A 188 -12.80 -9.71 -1.38
CA PHE A 188 -12.85 -9.26 0.02
C PHE A 188 -11.69 -9.81 0.86
N PHE A 189 -11.43 -11.12 0.79
CA PHE A 189 -10.33 -11.74 1.53
C PHE A 189 -8.96 -11.42 0.95
N MET A 190 -8.84 -11.26 -0.37
CA MET A 190 -7.57 -10.84 -0.99
C MET A 190 -7.15 -9.43 -0.55
N CYS A 191 -8.10 -8.56 -0.15
CA CYS A 191 -7.82 -7.27 0.46
C CYS A 191 -7.38 -7.33 1.94
N SER A 192 -7.30 -8.52 2.56
CA SER A 192 -6.74 -8.70 3.90
C SER A 192 -5.19 -8.65 3.90
N PHE A 193 -4.64 -7.59 3.32
CA PHE A 193 -3.21 -7.42 3.04
C PHE A 193 -2.34 -7.54 4.30
N ILE A 194 -2.75 -6.92 5.41
CA ILE A 194 -2.01 -6.98 6.69
C ILE A 194 -1.92 -8.42 7.21
N PHE A 195 -3.05 -9.15 7.18
CA PHE A 195 -3.10 -10.54 7.62
C PHE A 195 -2.22 -11.44 6.74
N THR A 196 -2.41 -11.40 5.43
CA THR A 196 -1.66 -12.25 4.49
C THR A 196 -0.16 -11.96 4.52
N SER A 197 0.25 -10.69 4.59
CA SER A 197 1.65 -10.29 4.73
C SER A 197 2.29 -10.88 5.99
N ALA A 198 1.61 -10.76 7.13
CA ALA A 198 2.09 -11.31 8.39
C ALA A 198 2.11 -12.85 8.39
N LEU A 199 1.06 -13.48 7.84
CA LEU A 199 0.93 -14.93 7.74
C LEU A 199 2.10 -15.54 6.97
N TRP A 200 2.37 -15.04 5.77
CA TRP A 200 3.42 -15.60 4.92
C TRP A 200 4.82 -15.32 5.44
N SER A 201 5.05 -14.13 6.01
CA SER A 201 6.29 -13.82 6.72
C SER A 201 6.55 -14.79 7.87
N LYS A 202 5.51 -15.09 8.66
CA LYS A 202 5.59 -16.03 9.79
C LYS A 202 5.84 -17.46 9.31
N LEU A 203 5.10 -17.91 8.30
CA LEU A 203 5.27 -19.23 7.71
C LEU A 203 6.70 -19.43 7.18
N TYR A 204 7.22 -18.47 6.42
CA TYR A 204 8.60 -18.52 5.91
C TYR A 204 9.65 -18.62 7.03
N SER A 205 9.48 -17.83 8.09
CA SER A 205 10.40 -17.86 9.24
C SER A 205 10.44 -19.21 9.97
N ASN A 206 9.34 -19.97 9.94
CA ASN A 206 9.26 -21.26 10.59
C ASN A 206 9.69 -22.40 9.66
N ILE A 207 9.30 -22.39 8.37
CA ILE A 207 9.68 -23.43 7.41
C ILE A 207 11.20 -23.47 7.21
N THR A 208 11.86 -22.31 7.21
CA THR A 208 13.33 -22.24 7.06
C THR A 208 14.12 -22.90 8.21
N GLN A 209 13.45 -23.32 9.28
CA GLN A 209 14.04 -24.03 10.42
C GLN A 209 13.84 -25.55 10.35
N GLU A 210 13.02 -26.06 9.43
CA GLU A 210 12.67 -27.49 9.34
C GLU A 210 13.21 -28.13 8.05
N ASN A 211 14.00 -29.22 8.18
CA ASN A 211 14.71 -29.85 7.05
C ASN A 211 13.82 -30.71 6.14
N THR A 212 12.63 -31.14 6.59
CA THR A 212 11.66 -31.92 5.80
C THR A 212 10.23 -31.71 6.30
N LEU A 213 9.32 -31.30 5.41
CA LEU A 213 7.91 -31.09 5.73
C LEU A 213 7.03 -32.19 5.12
N THR A 214 6.33 -32.95 5.97
CA THR A 214 5.21 -33.81 5.53
C THR A 214 3.96 -32.96 5.32
N ASN A 215 2.98 -33.40 4.52
CA ASN A 215 1.72 -32.66 4.33
C ASN A 215 1.01 -32.36 5.67
N LEU A 216 0.96 -33.35 6.57
CA LEU A 216 0.38 -33.18 7.90
C LEU A 216 1.19 -32.20 8.77
N GLY A 217 2.51 -32.26 8.70
CA GLY A 217 3.41 -31.33 9.40
C GLY A 217 3.21 -29.89 8.90
N PHE A 218 3.16 -29.71 7.58
CA PHE A 218 2.87 -28.43 6.95
C PHE A 218 1.56 -27.82 7.46
N MET A 219 0.48 -28.60 7.47
CA MET A 219 -0.83 -28.08 7.85
C MET A 219 -0.90 -27.74 9.34
N LYS A 220 -0.26 -28.52 10.22
CA LYS A 220 -0.12 -28.14 11.63
C LYS A 220 0.66 -26.82 11.78
N LEU A 221 1.74 -26.67 11.03
CA LEU A 221 2.54 -25.45 11.02
C LEU A 221 1.71 -24.25 10.53
N LEU A 222 0.98 -24.41 9.44
CA LEU A 222 0.11 -23.39 8.88
C LEU A 222 -0.98 -22.99 9.88
N ILE A 223 -1.65 -23.94 10.54
CA ILE A 223 -2.65 -23.68 11.58
C ILE A 223 -2.05 -22.83 12.71
N ASN A 224 -0.83 -23.14 13.14
CA ASN A 224 -0.13 -22.36 14.17
C ASN A 224 0.18 -20.92 13.70
N CYS A 225 0.63 -20.76 12.45
CA CYS A 225 0.87 -19.45 11.85
C CYS A 225 -0.42 -18.63 11.75
N ILE A 226 -1.52 -19.22 11.28
CA ILE A 226 -2.85 -18.60 11.21
C ILE A 226 -3.30 -18.19 12.61
N SER A 227 -3.21 -19.09 13.60
CA SER A 227 -3.59 -18.78 14.98
C SER A 227 -2.86 -17.55 15.52
N SER A 228 -1.55 -17.46 15.28
CA SER A 228 -0.72 -16.33 15.73
C SER A 228 -0.98 -15.02 14.99
N THR A 229 -1.55 -15.07 13.79
CA THR A 229 -1.79 -13.89 12.93
C THR A 229 -3.26 -13.52 12.79
N SER A 230 -4.18 -14.35 13.30
CA SER A 230 -5.64 -14.18 13.21
C SER A 230 -6.16 -12.86 13.78
N HIS A 231 -5.47 -12.27 14.76
CA HIS A 231 -5.79 -10.94 15.30
C HIS A 231 -5.68 -9.82 14.26
N LEU A 232 -4.99 -10.06 13.14
CA LEU A 232 -4.88 -9.15 11.99
C LEU A 232 -5.98 -9.36 10.95
N LEU A 233 -6.91 -10.30 11.14
CA LEU A 233 -8.17 -10.32 10.40
C LEU A 233 -9.17 -9.42 11.12
N SER A 234 -9.94 -8.64 10.35
CA SER A 234 -11.04 -7.87 10.95
C SER A 234 -12.13 -8.81 11.46
N LYS A 235 -12.91 -8.34 12.44
CA LYS A 235 -14.09 -9.06 12.97
C LYS A 235 -15.00 -9.58 11.85
N ASN A 236 -15.19 -8.78 10.80
CA ASN A 236 -16.06 -9.11 9.67
C ASN A 236 -15.57 -10.32 8.88
N HIS A 237 -14.25 -10.45 8.64
CA HIS A 237 -13.70 -11.65 8.00
C HIS A 237 -13.95 -12.90 8.84
N LYS A 238 -13.74 -12.82 10.16
CA LYS A 238 -13.93 -13.94 11.08
C LYS A 238 -15.39 -14.38 11.14
N GLU A 239 -16.32 -13.43 11.21
CA GLU A 239 -17.75 -13.70 11.18
C GLU A 239 -18.20 -14.36 9.87
N LEU A 240 -17.70 -13.89 8.72
CA LEU A 240 -18.00 -14.51 7.43
C LEU A 240 -17.50 -15.96 7.36
N ILE A 241 -16.28 -16.24 7.85
CA ILE A 241 -15.76 -17.62 7.95
C ILE A 241 -16.68 -18.46 8.82
N GLN A 242 -17.06 -17.96 10.00
CA GLN A 242 -17.90 -18.70 10.93
C GLN A 242 -19.25 -19.04 10.32
N ILE A 243 -19.93 -18.05 9.73
CA ILE A 243 -21.25 -18.23 9.11
C ILE A 243 -21.15 -19.17 7.91
N TYR A 244 -20.15 -19.00 7.05
CA TYR A 244 -19.99 -19.82 5.87
C TYR A 244 -19.67 -21.28 6.23
N PHE A 245 -18.81 -21.49 7.23
CA PHE A 245 -18.49 -22.83 7.71
C PHE A 245 -19.71 -23.52 8.36
N GLN A 246 -20.54 -22.78 9.09
CA GLN A 246 -21.76 -23.32 9.69
C GLN A 246 -22.79 -23.78 8.64
N LYS A 247 -22.87 -23.07 7.49
CA LYS A 247 -23.82 -23.38 6.42
C LYS A 247 -23.31 -24.41 5.42
N SER A 248 -22.09 -24.23 4.94
CA SER A 248 -21.46 -25.06 3.92
C SER A 248 -19.99 -25.36 4.28
N PRO A 249 -19.71 -26.29 5.23
CA PRO A 249 -18.35 -26.55 5.68
C PRO A 249 -17.37 -26.91 4.55
N ALA A 250 -17.79 -27.73 3.59
CA ALA A 250 -16.93 -28.17 2.49
C ALA A 250 -16.59 -27.02 1.52
N GLU A 251 -17.57 -26.20 1.17
CA GLU A 251 -17.38 -25.04 0.28
C GLU A 251 -16.54 -23.97 0.96
N CYS A 252 -16.76 -23.71 2.25
CA CYS A 252 -15.95 -22.79 3.05
C CYS A 252 -14.48 -23.23 3.13
N MET A 253 -14.23 -24.52 3.34
CA MET A 253 -12.87 -25.07 3.36
C MET A 253 -12.19 -24.97 2.00
N ASN A 254 -12.91 -25.28 0.92
CA ASN A 254 -12.39 -25.12 -0.44
C ASN A 254 -12.00 -23.67 -0.70
N PHE A 255 -12.90 -22.73 -0.38
CA PHE A 255 -12.64 -21.30 -0.50
C PHE A 255 -11.38 -20.86 0.26
N LEU A 256 -11.31 -21.19 1.56
CA LEU A 256 -10.17 -20.76 2.40
C LEU A 256 -8.83 -21.29 1.88
N LEU A 257 -8.77 -22.54 1.45
CA LEU A 257 -7.52 -23.19 1.06
C LEU A 257 -7.14 -22.88 -0.38
N ASN A 258 -8.06 -23.05 -1.31
CA ASN A 258 -7.79 -23.00 -2.75
C ASN A 258 -7.94 -21.59 -3.29
N ASP A 259 -9.03 -20.90 -2.93
CA ASP A 259 -9.36 -19.62 -3.54
C ASP A 259 -8.69 -18.44 -2.81
N PHE A 260 -8.36 -18.60 -1.52
CA PHE A 260 -7.70 -17.57 -0.72
C PHE A 260 -6.24 -17.87 -0.38
N LEU A 261 -5.96 -18.91 0.42
CA LEU A 261 -4.61 -19.17 0.92
C LEU A 261 -3.64 -19.61 -0.18
N ALA A 262 -4.02 -20.51 -1.09
CA ALA A 262 -3.15 -20.93 -2.18
C ALA A 262 -2.84 -19.77 -3.14
N VAL A 263 -3.87 -18.99 -3.51
CA VAL A 263 -3.72 -17.80 -4.38
C VAL A 263 -2.79 -16.77 -3.73
N SER A 264 -3.04 -16.38 -2.48
CA SER A 264 -2.18 -15.41 -1.78
C SER A 264 -0.77 -15.96 -1.53
N PHE A 265 -0.59 -17.25 -1.27
CA PHE A 265 0.74 -17.87 -1.17
C PHE A 265 1.51 -17.78 -2.49
N ASP A 266 0.88 -18.12 -3.61
CA ASP A 266 1.50 -18.10 -4.93
C ASP A 266 1.98 -16.69 -5.32
N ILE A 267 1.21 -15.65 -4.95
CA ILE A 267 1.59 -14.24 -5.17
C ILE A 267 2.86 -13.86 -4.39
N TYR A 268 2.97 -14.31 -3.13
CA TYR A 268 4.16 -14.05 -2.30
C TYR A 268 5.36 -14.86 -2.75
N PHE A 269 5.14 -16.10 -3.18
CA PHE A 269 6.20 -16.96 -3.69
C PHE A 269 6.78 -16.41 -4.99
N LYS A 270 5.95 -16.02 -5.96
CA LYS A 270 6.38 -15.48 -7.25
C LYS A 270 7.22 -14.20 -7.15
N ARG A 271 7.18 -13.49 -6.00
CA ARG A 271 8.06 -12.34 -5.71
C ARG A 271 9.44 -12.69 -5.16
N ASN A 272 9.68 -13.95 -4.84
CA ASN A 272 10.80 -14.40 -4.00
C ASN A 272 10.85 -13.77 -2.60
N GLU A 273 9.74 -13.19 -2.11
CA GLU A 273 9.60 -12.86 -0.69
C GLU A 273 9.69 -14.13 0.15
N LEU A 274 9.20 -15.24 -0.41
CA LEU A 274 9.37 -16.59 0.11
C LEU A 274 10.41 -17.33 -0.75
N SER A 275 11.68 -17.30 -0.36
CA SER A 275 12.74 -18.03 -1.05
C SER A 275 12.72 -19.52 -0.67
N PHE A 276 11.72 -20.24 -1.18
CA PHE A 276 11.67 -21.70 -1.13
C PHE A 276 12.26 -22.33 -2.39
N GLN A 277 12.74 -23.57 -2.28
CA GLN A 277 13.03 -24.37 -3.46
C GLN A 277 11.72 -24.67 -4.22
N ILE A 278 11.75 -24.66 -5.57
CA ILE A 278 10.58 -24.93 -6.43
C ILE A 278 9.86 -26.23 -6.01
N LYS A 279 10.62 -27.28 -5.67
CA LYS A 279 10.05 -28.55 -5.20
C LYS A 279 9.18 -28.38 -3.95
N LEU A 280 9.61 -27.56 -2.99
CA LEU A 280 8.87 -27.29 -1.76
C LEU A 280 7.62 -26.45 -2.05
N GLN A 281 7.68 -25.50 -2.98
CA GLN A 281 6.51 -24.75 -3.44
C GLN A 281 5.45 -25.69 -4.03
N THR A 282 5.83 -26.58 -4.96
CA THR A 282 4.91 -27.54 -5.55
C THR A 282 4.28 -28.44 -4.49
N GLN A 283 5.05 -28.85 -3.48
CA GLN A 283 4.54 -29.62 -2.35
C GLN A 283 3.53 -28.82 -1.51
N ILE A 284 3.80 -27.54 -1.22
CA ILE A 284 2.88 -26.67 -0.47
C ILE A 284 1.57 -26.44 -1.24
N LEU A 285 1.64 -26.12 -2.53
CA LEU A 285 0.46 -25.94 -3.38
C LEU A 285 -0.36 -27.24 -3.48
N HIS A 286 0.33 -28.37 -3.63
CA HIS A 286 -0.30 -29.69 -3.59
C HIS A 286 -0.96 -29.98 -2.24
N CYS A 287 -0.40 -29.48 -1.12
CA CYS A 287 -1.05 -29.58 0.18
C CYS A 287 -2.39 -28.82 0.18
N PHE A 288 -2.43 -27.56 -0.26
CA PHE A 288 -3.68 -26.78 -0.30
C PHE A 288 -4.78 -27.49 -1.11
N HIS A 289 -4.46 -27.91 -2.34
CA HIS A 289 -5.44 -28.52 -3.24
C HIS A 289 -5.99 -29.88 -2.78
N ASN A 290 -5.20 -30.63 -2.01
CA ASN A 290 -5.60 -31.96 -1.53
C ASN A 290 -6.04 -31.99 -0.07
N PHE A 291 -5.85 -30.89 0.68
CA PHE A 291 -6.27 -30.78 2.06
C PHE A 291 -7.79 -30.59 2.13
N GLY A 292 -8.53 -31.69 2.08
CA GLY A 292 -9.99 -31.68 2.15
C GLY A 292 -10.62 -33.03 1.83
N LYS A 293 -10.00 -33.80 0.93
CA LYS A 293 -10.48 -35.15 0.56
C LYS A 293 -10.13 -36.20 1.62
N ASP A 294 -8.96 -36.08 2.25
CA ASP A 294 -8.41 -37.11 3.17
C ASP A 294 -8.10 -36.60 4.60
N SER A 295 -8.53 -35.37 4.94
CA SER A 295 -8.11 -34.73 6.19
C SER A 295 -9.04 -35.07 7.38
N PRO A 296 -8.49 -35.46 8.55
CA PRO A 296 -9.28 -35.68 9.76
C PRO A 296 -10.19 -34.48 10.09
N SER A 297 -11.43 -34.72 10.51
CA SER A 297 -12.38 -33.68 10.95
C SER A 297 -11.75 -32.74 11.98
N LEU A 298 -11.04 -33.30 12.96
CA LEU A 298 -10.33 -32.56 14.00
C LEU A 298 -9.36 -31.48 13.47
N LEU A 299 -8.69 -31.73 12.32
CA LEU A 299 -7.77 -30.75 11.74
C LEU A 299 -8.52 -29.64 10.99
N ARG A 300 -9.66 -29.95 10.39
CA ARG A 300 -10.55 -28.95 9.79
C ARG A 300 -11.11 -28.02 10.86
N ASP A 301 -11.62 -28.58 11.95
CA ASP A 301 -12.13 -27.79 13.08
C ASP A 301 -11.03 -26.92 13.71
N LYS A 302 -9.81 -27.47 13.83
CA LYS A 302 -8.65 -26.69 14.30
C LYS A 302 -8.29 -25.55 13.35
N LEU A 303 -8.32 -25.76 12.04
CA LEU A 303 -8.07 -24.71 11.06
C LEU A 303 -9.11 -23.60 11.17
N ILE A 304 -10.40 -23.94 11.23
CA ILE A 304 -11.45 -22.93 11.40
C ILE A 304 -11.29 -22.20 12.74
N SER A 305 -11.05 -22.94 13.83
CA SER A 305 -10.83 -22.36 15.15
C SER A 305 -9.64 -21.39 15.17
N SER A 306 -8.59 -21.63 14.38
CA SER A 306 -7.42 -20.75 14.33
C SER A 306 -7.70 -19.44 13.61
N PHE A 307 -8.61 -19.42 12.64
CA PHE A 307 -9.09 -18.19 12.02
C PHE A 307 -9.96 -17.35 12.97
N ILE A 308 -10.80 -18.00 13.78
CA ILE A 308 -11.86 -17.33 14.57
C ILE A 308 -11.52 -17.14 16.07
N SER A 309 -10.37 -17.66 16.55
CA SER A 309 -9.99 -17.73 17.98
C SER A 309 -10.03 -16.41 18.75
N THR A 310 -9.97 -15.27 18.05
CA THR A 310 -9.93 -13.92 18.59
C THR A 310 -11.18 -13.10 18.26
N LEU A 311 -12.34 -13.74 18.05
CA LEU A 311 -13.63 -13.05 17.81
C LEU A 311 -13.99 -12.05 18.92
N ASN A 312 -13.56 -12.30 20.16
CA ASN A 312 -13.81 -11.43 21.31
C ASN A 312 -12.75 -10.34 21.50
N ASP A 313 -11.71 -10.33 20.67
CA ASP A 313 -10.63 -9.35 20.78
C ASP A 313 -11.10 -8.04 20.13
N SER A 314 -11.33 -7.01 20.97
CA SER A 314 -11.81 -5.70 20.52
C SER A 314 -10.82 -4.94 19.62
N SER A 315 -9.61 -5.46 19.49
CA SER A 315 -8.54 -4.88 18.68
C SER A 315 -8.71 -5.24 17.19
N ASN A 316 -9.48 -4.44 16.46
CA ASN A 316 -9.54 -4.48 14.99
C ASN A 316 -8.20 -3.96 14.41
N LEU A 317 -7.16 -4.79 14.42
CA LEU A 317 -5.81 -4.42 13.96
C LEU A 317 -5.60 -4.68 12.46
N GLY A 318 -6.51 -5.43 11.83
CA GLY A 318 -6.41 -5.86 10.45
C GLY A 318 -6.75 -4.82 9.40
N VAL A 319 -7.58 -3.84 9.76
CA VAL A 319 -8.04 -2.79 8.86
C VAL A 319 -8.08 -1.47 9.65
N PRO A 320 -7.60 -0.35 9.07
CA PRO A 320 -7.69 0.95 9.71
C PRO A 320 -9.12 1.36 10.08
N LYS A 321 -9.26 2.17 11.13
CA LYS A 321 -10.56 2.74 11.50
C LYS A 321 -11.01 3.80 10.51
N MET A 322 -12.31 3.85 10.22
CA MET A 322 -12.93 4.93 9.46
C MET A 322 -12.76 6.26 10.20
N PRO A 323 -12.32 7.33 9.52
CA PRO A 323 -12.19 8.62 10.16
C PRO A 323 -13.56 9.22 10.50
N THR A 324 -13.66 9.88 11.65
CA THR A 324 -14.84 10.69 12.02
C THR A 324 -14.84 12.04 11.29
N ILE A 325 -15.97 12.73 11.26
CA ILE A 325 -16.09 14.09 10.70
C ILE A 325 -15.11 15.10 11.34
N ASN A 326 -14.70 14.85 12.58
CA ASN A 326 -13.75 15.67 13.34
C ASN A 326 -12.29 15.42 12.94
N GLU A 327 -12.01 14.24 12.36
CA GLU A 327 -10.69 13.84 11.86
C GLU A 327 -10.53 14.15 10.38
N LEU A 328 -11.60 13.95 9.61
CA LEU A 328 -11.63 14.16 8.18
C LEU A 328 -13.04 14.60 7.76
N ARG A 329 -13.17 15.74 7.10
CA ARG A 329 -14.49 16.24 6.66
C ARG A 329 -15.06 15.49 5.45
N LYS A 330 -14.16 15.01 4.59
CA LYS A 330 -14.47 14.44 3.29
C LYS A 330 -13.70 13.14 3.10
N PHE A 331 -14.40 12.08 2.77
CA PHE A 331 -13.80 10.80 2.47
C PHE A 331 -13.64 10.64 0.95
N PRO A 332 -12.43 10.38 0.43
CA PRO A 332 -12.28 10.18 -1.01
C PRO A 332 -12.89 8.85 -1.45
N VAL A 333 -13.43 8.80 -2.65
CA VAL A 333 -13.91 7.57 -3.30
C VAL A 333 -13.23 7.46 -4.68
N ILE A 334 -12.84 6.25 -5.06
CA ILE A 334 -12.26 5.95 -6.37
C ILE A 334 -13.14 4.91 -7.06
N ILE A 335 -13.58 5.21 -8.28
CA ILE A 335 -14.38 4.32 -9.11
C ILE A 335 -13.97 4.48 -10.58
N SER A 336 -14.20 3.48 -11.41
CA SER A 336 -13.94 3.57 -12.86
C SER A 336 -15.20 3.73 -13.69
N TYR A 337 -15.05 4.15 -14.96
CA TYR A 337 -16.18 4.19 -15.89
C TYR A 337 -16.80 2.80 -16.13
N HIS A 338 -15.99 1.73 -16.13
CA HIS A 338 -16.48 0.35 -16.18
C HIS A 338 -17.39 0.03 -14.99
N ASP A 339 -16.96 0.37 -13.78
CA ASP A 339 -17.75 0.11 -12.56
C ASP A 339 -19.10 0.83 -12.60
N VAL A 340 -19.13 2.06 -13.11
CA VAL A 340 -20.39 2.81 -13.29
C VAL A 340 -21.32 2.11 -14.26
N VAL A 341 -20.81 1.59 -15.37
CA VAL A 341 -21.63 0.83 -16.34
C VAL A 341 -22.21 -0.42 -15.69
N VAL A 342 -21.38 -1.22 -15.00
CA VAL A 342 -21.82 -2.45 -14.32
C VAL A 342 -22.89 -2.15 -13.28
N LEU A 343 -22.72 -1.10 -12.47
CA LEU A 343 -23.74 -0.67 -11.51
C LEU A 343 -25.04 -0.26 -12.20
N CYS A 344 -24.98 0.52 -13.28
CA CYS A 344 -26.17 0.96 -14.00
C CYS A 344 -26.94 -0.22 -14.62
N GLU A 345 -26.23 -1.22 -15.16
CA GLU A 345 -26.83 -2.45 -15.70
C GLU A 345 -27.60 -3.23 -14.63
N ILE A 346 -26.97 -3.46 -13.47
CA ILE A 346 -27.60 -4.14 -12.33
C ILE A 346 -28.87 -3.40 -11.88
N ILE A 347 -28.83 -2.07 -11.82
CA ILE A 347 -29.96 -1.26 -11.35
C ILE A 347 -31.12 -1.25 -12.35
N ASN A 348 -30.81 -1.27 -13.65
CA ASN A 348 -31.81 -1.07 -14.71
C ASN A 348 -32.69 -2.30 -14.96
N ILE A 349 -32.38 -3.46 -14.37
CA ILE A 349 -33.12 -4.71 -14.64
C ILE A 349 -34.60 -4.66 -14.24
N LYS A 350 -34.97 -3.83 -13.25
CA LYS A 350 -36.33 -3.69 -12.72
C LYS A 350 -37.03 -2.38 -13.11
N ASP A 351 -36.54 -1.66 -14.12
CA ASP A 351 -37.01 -0.30 -14.50
C ASP A 351 -37.15 0.63 -13.28
N THR A 352 -36.11 0.60 -12.44
CA THR A 352 -36.08 1.32 -11.15
C THR A 352 -35.66 2.78 -11.32
N SER A 353 -35.60 3.26 -12.57
CA SER A 353 -35.25 4.62 -12.99
C SER A 353 -36.03 5.69 -12.21
N SER A 354 -37.30 5.40 -11.90
CA SER A 354 -38.18 6.24 -11.07
C SER A 354 -37.77 6.31 -9.59
N PHE A 355 -37.25 5.23 -9.00
CA PHE A 355 -36.85 5.14 -7.60
C PHE A 355 -35.61 5.98 -7.30
N PHE A 356 -34.65 6.01 -8.24
CA PHE A 356 -33.41 6.77 -8.07
C PHE A 356 -33.52 8.24 -8.51
N GLY A 357 -34.64 8.64 -9.14
CA GLY A 357 -34.83 9.99 -9.68
C GLY A 357 -33.73 10.42 -10.66
N CYS A 358 -33.03 9.44 -11.24
CA CYS A 358 -31.80 9.63 -12.01
C CYS A 358 -31.94 8.97 -13.37
N LYS A 359 -31.53 9.67 -14.43
CA LYS A 359 -31.51 9.14 -15.81
C LYS A 359 -30.32 8.20 -16.03
N THR A 360 -30.28 7.06 -15.34
CA THR A 360 -29.31 5.96 -15.58
C THR A 360 -29.38 5.48 -17.04
N GLU A 361 -30.57 5.57 -17.65
CA GLU A 361 -30.83 5.35 -19.07
C GLU A 361 -29.83 6.05 -20.01
N ARG A 362 -29.40 7.28 -19.71
CA ARG A 362 -28.42 7.99 -20.56
C ARG A 362 -27.05 7.34 -20.54
N ILE A 363 -26.61 6.83 -19.38
CA ILE A 363 -25.34 6.12 -19.26
C ILE A 363 -25.42 4.81 -20.05
N ILE A 364 -26.54 4.10 -19.94
CA ILE A 364 -26.79 2.84 -20.66
C ILE A 364 -26.90 3.07 -22.17
N GLN A 365 -27.59 4.11 -22.63
CA GLN A 365 -27.65 4.52 -24.04
C GLN A 365 -26.27 4.84 -24.62
N HIS A 366 -25.34 5.32 -23.78
CA HIS A 366 -23.96 5.61 -24.15
C HIS A 366 -22.96 4.57 -23.64
N LYS A 367 -23.42 3.36 -23.27
CA LYS A 367 -22.60 2.29 -22.68
C LYS A 367 -21.31 2.02 -23.45
N SER A 368 -21.37 1.96 -24.78
CA SER A 368 -20.20 1.75 -25.63
C SER A 368 -19.11 2.80 -25.41
N LYS A 369 -19.48 4.08 -25.29
CA LYS A 369 -18.55 5.18 -24.99
C LYS A 369 -17.91 5.03 -23.62
N TYR A 370 -18.67 4.62 -22.61
CA TYR A 370 -18.13 4.39 -21.27
C TYR A 370 -17.21 3.16 -21.21
N LEU A 371 -17.59 2.06 -21.89
CA LEU A 371 -16.75 0.85 -21.98
C LEU A 371 -15.45 1.09 -22.75
N THR A 372 -15.42 1.98 -23.75
CA THR A 372 -14.15 2.36 -24.41
C THR A 372 -13.15 3.05 -23.48
N LYS A 373 -13.63 3.65 -22.38
CA LYS A 373 -12.76 4.17 -21.32
C LYS A 373 -12.32 3.10 -20.32
N GLY A 374 -12.92 1.91 -20.38
CA GLY A 374 -12.58 0.76 -19.55
C GLY A 374 -12.48 1.10 -18.06
N TYR A 375 -11.38 0.67 -17.45
CA TYR A 375 -11.12 0.87 -16.03
C TYR A 375 -10.53 2.25 -15.70
N GLU A 376 -10.56 3.25 -16.60
CA GLU A 376 -10.05 4.59 -16.31
C GLU A 376 -10.66 5.15 -15.00
N PRO A 377 -9.83 5.42 -13.97
CA PRO A 377 -10.32 5.81 -12.66
C PRO A 377 -10.63 7.30 -12.58
N PHE A 378 -11.59 7.64 -11.73
CA PHE A 378 -11.82 9.00 -11.29
C PHE A 378 -12.17 9.03 -9.80
N SER A 379 -12.06 10.21 -9.19
CA SER A 379 -12.27 10.38 -7.75
C SER A 379 -13.24 11.51 -7.40
N PHE A 380 -13.99 11.30 -6.32
CA PHE A 380 -14.87 12.31 -5.75
C PHE A 380 -14.89 12.21 -4.23
N ASP A 381 -15.33 13.29 -3.57
CA ASP A 381 -15.39 13.37 -2.12
C ASP A 381 -16.79 13.05 -1.60
N ARG A 382 -16.91 12.05 -0.72
CA ARG A 382 -18.11 11.81 0.08
C ARG A 382 -18.06 12.66 1.34
N ILE A 383 -19.10 13.44 1.60
CA ILE A 383 -19.22 14.22 2.83
C ILE A 383 -19.63 13.28 3.97
N LEU A 384 -18.84 13.27 5.05
CA LEU A 384 -19.12 12.42 6.21
C LEU A 384 -20.16 13.10 7.11
N GLY A 385 -21.45 12.94 6.78
CA GLY A 385 -22.56 13.50 7.57
C GLY A 385 -22.65 15.03 7.57
N VAL A 386 -23.73 15.56 8.14
CA VAL A 386 -23.87 17.00 8.41
C VAL A 386 -23.22 17.26 9.77
N ILE A 387 -22.22 18.14 9.86
CA ILE A 387 -21.77 18.66 11.16
C ILE A 387 -23.05 19.17 11.84
N PRO A 388 -23.50 18.60 12.97
CA PRO A 388 -24.65 19.15 13.68
C PRO A 388 -24.35 20.62 13.88
N LYS A 389 -25.19 21.50 13.32
CA LYS A 389 -25.08 22.94 13.57
C LYS A 389 -25.04 23.21 15.08
N ASP A 390 -25.60 22.30 15.87
CA ASP A 390 -25.61 22.27 17.33
C ASP A 390 -24.22 22.11 18.00
N SER A 391 -23.18 21.70 17.26
CA SER A 391 -21.81 21.70 17.79
C SER A 391 -21.13 23.08 17.72
N VAL A 392 -21.71 24.01 16.96
CA VAL A 392 -21.39 25.44 17.02
C VAL A 392 -22.56 26.12 17.71
N LEU A 393 -22.55 26.08 19.04
CA LEU A 393 -23.36 26.94 19.90
C LEU A 393 -23.09 28.41 19.56
N GLU A 394 -23.80 28.93 18.55
CA GLU A 394 -23.86 30.35 18.18
C GLU A 394 -24.99 31.08 18.94
N THR A 395 -25.24 30.76 20.20
CA THR A 395 -25.92 31.72 21.08
C THR A 395 -24.85 32.66 21.65
N GLN A 396 -24.22 33.43 20.76
CA GLN A 396 -23.54 34.64 21.20
C GLN A 396 -24.62 35.70 21.41
N PRO A 397 -24.67 36.39 22.57
CA PRO A 397 -25.62 37.47 22.78
C PRO A 397 -25.42 38.52 21.68
N PRO A 398 -26.39 38.75 20.76
CA PRO A 398 -26.16 39.56 19.56
C PRO A 398 -25.69 40.98 19.86
N SER A 399 -26.11 41.52 21.02
CA SER A 399 -25.70 42.83 21.53
C SER A 399 -24.23 42.89 21.94
N LEU A 400 -23.70 41.85 22.63
CA LEU A 400 -22.30 41.79 23.07
C LEU A 400 -21.37 41.45 21.92
N PHE A 401 -21.77 40.55 21.01
CA PHE A 401 -20.99 40.26 19.79
C PHE A 401 -20.82 41.50 18.91
N LYS A 402 -21.91 42.26 18.68
CA LYS A 402 -21.84 43.51 17.90
C LYS A 402 -20.93 44.55 18.55
N ARG A 403 -20.97 44.68 19.89
CA ARG A 403 -20.07 45.58 20.65
C ARG A 403 -18.61 45.11 20.59
N TRP A 404 -18.38 43.81 20.71
CA TRP A 404 -17.06 43.19 20.59
C TRP A 404 -16.47 43.35 19.19
N PHE A 405 -17.26 43.12 18.13
CA PHE A 405 -16.82 43.30 16.75
C PHE A 405 -16.39 44.75 16.47
N VAL A 406 -17.19 45.73 16.91
CA VAL A 406 -16.84 47.16 16.83
C VAL A 406 -15.56 47.47 17.63
N PHE A 407 -15.37 46.83 18.78
CA PHE A 407 -14.18 47.00 19.62
C PHE A 407 -12.91 46.41 18.98
N CYS A 408 -12.97 45.19 18.45
CA CYS A 408 -11.87 44.52 17.75
C CYS A 408 -11.46 45.24 16.46
N SER A 409 -12.40 45.87 15.75
CA SER A 409 -12.07 46.66 14.54
C SER A 409 -11.18 47.88 14.82
N LYS A 410 -11.09 48.32 16.09
CA LYS A 410 -10.33 49.50 16.52
C LYS A 410 -9.08 49.16 17.33
N ILE A 411 -8.96 47.93 17.83
CA ILE A 411 -7.94 47.51 18.79
C ILE A 411 -7.37 46.15 18.38
N PRO A 412 -6.11 46.07 17.92
CA PRO A 412 -5.51 44.84 17.40
C PRO A 412 -5.26 43.76 18.47
N GLU A 413 -5.21 44.12 19.75
CA GLU A 413 -5.08 43.17 20.88
C GLU A 413 -6.07 43.48 22.00
N PRO A 414 -7.32 42.99 21.90
CA PRO A 414 -8.40 43.29 22.83
C PRO A 414 -8.05 43.00 24.30
N ILE A 415 -7.42 41.86 24.60
CA ILE A 415 -7.04 41.49 25.97
C ILE A 415 -6.01 42.45 26.57
N ASN A 416 -5.00 42.86 25.80
CA ASN A 416 -3.94 43.74 26.30
C ASN A 416 -4.46 45.16 26.55
N TYR A 417 -5.39 45.63 25.73
CA TYR A 417 -6.12 46.86 25.98
C TYR A 417 -7.02 46.76 27.22
N LEU A 418 -7.73 45.65 27.38
CA LEU A 418 -8.62 45.43 28.53
C LEU A 418 -7.84 45.34 29.86
N LYS A 419 -6.69 44.66 29.88
CA LYS A 419 -5.76 44.64 31.03
C LYS A 419 -5.27 46.04 31.41
N LYS A 420 -5.15 46.96 30.44
CA LYS A 420 -4.77 48.37 30.67
C LYS A 420 -5.94 49.18 31.23
N LYS A 421 -7.14 49.03 30.66
CA LYS A 421 -8.37 49.71 31.09
C LYS A 421 -8.88 49.27 32.46
N GLU A 422 -8.66 48.02 32.84
CA GLU A 422 -9.03 47.52 34.15
C GLU A 422 -8.31 48.26 35.29
N LYS A 423 -7.03 48.61 35.08
CA LYS A 423 -6.25 49.44 36.01
C LYS A 423 -6.84 50.84 36.18
N GLU A 424 -7.60 51.32 35.21
CA GLU A 424 -8.28 52.62 35.21
C GLU A 424 -9.66 52.57 35.90
N LYS A 425 -10.10 51.41 36.43
CA LYS A 425 -11.41 51.18 37.10
C LYS A 425 -12.64 51.70 36.33
N SER A 426 -12.54 51.86 35.02
CA SER A 426 -13.62 52.34 34.16
C SER A 426 -13.84 51.36 33.02
N GLY A 427 -14.90 50.55 33.11
CA GLY A 427 -15.31 49.70 32.01
C GLY A 427 -16.46 48.76 32.32
N ASP A 428 -17.06 48.25 31.23
CA ASP A 428 -18.19 47.34 31.25
C ASP A 428 -17.74 45.91 31.62
N VAL A 429 -18.09 45.48 32.83
CA VAL A 429 -17.76 44.15 33.39
C VAL A 429 -18.22 43.01 32.49
N GLU A 430 -19.40 43.12 31.85
CA GLU A 430 -19.91 42.08 30.96
C GLU A 430 -19.06 41.96 29.68
N LEU A 431 -18.62 43.09 29.13
CA LEU A 431 -17.73 43.09 27.96
C LEU A 431 -16.38 42.45 28.31
N TYR A 432 -15.83 42.72 29.50
CA TYR A 432 -14.59 42.07 29.96
C TYR A 432 -14.76 40.55 30.05
N LYS A 433 -15.83 40.08 30.71
CA LYS A 433 -16.13 38.66 30.81
C LYS A 433 -16.25 38.03 29.42
N TYR A 434 -16.99 38.67 28.52
CA TYR A 434 -17.20 38.18 27.16
C TYR A 434 -15.88 38.00 26.37
N VAL A 435 -14.95 38.95 26.47
CA VAL A 435 -13.64 38.82 25.79
C VAL A 435 -12.81 37.67 26.36
N TYR A 436 -12.72 37.55 27.69
CA TYR A 436 -12.00 36.43 28.31
C TYR A 436 -12.64 35.07 27.95
N LEU A 437 -13.97 34.96 27.99
CA LEU A 437 -14.68 33.74 27.61
C LEU A 437 -14.46 33.38 26.14
N THR A 438 -14.42 34.36 25.24
CA THR A 438 -14.12 34.15 23.82
C THR A 438 -12.72 33.57 23.61
N GLU A 439 -11.74 34.06 24.37
CA GLU A 439 -10.35 33.60 24.27
C GLU A 439 -10.13 32.26 24.95
N ILE A 440 -10.78 32.00 26.09
CA ILE A 440 -10.87 30.66 26.69
C ILE A 440 -11.43 29.67 25.67
N ARG A 441 -12.54 30.01 25.01
CA ARG A 441 -13.17 29.15 23.99
C ARG A 441 -12.24 28.88 22.81
N LYS A 442 -11.49 29.88 22.36
CA LYS A 442 -10.48 29.73 21.31
C LYS A 442 -9.40 28.72 21.73
N TYR A 443 -8.87 28.82 22.95
CA TYR A 443 -7.90 27.86 23.47
C TYR A 443 -8.49 26.45 23.60
N GLU A 444 -9.71 26.29 24.13
CA GLU A 444 -10.39 24.99 24.19
C GLU A 444 -10.52 24.34 22.80
N LEU A 445 -10.91 25.12 21.78
CA LEU A 445 -11.02 24.65 20.40
C LEU A 445 -9.65 24.25 19.83
N ASP A 446 -8.59 24.99 20.12
CA ASP A 446 -7.25 24.66 19.66
C ASP A 446 -6.68 23.41 20.37
N TYR A 447 -7.01 23.18 21.65
CA TYR A 447 -6.72 21.93 22.35
C TYR A 447 -7.48 20.74 21.73
N LEU A 448 -8.75 20.92 21.38
CA LEU A 448 -9.53 19.89 20.69
C LEU A 448 -8.91 19.53 19.33
N LYS A 449 -8.51 20.53 18.55
CA LYS A 449 -7.81 20.31 17.27
C LYS A 449 -6.47 19.62 17.45
N LEU A 450 -5.70 19.96 18.48
CA LEU A 450 -4.44 19.29 18.81
C LEU A 450 -4.68 17.82 19.16
N ARG A 451 -5.71 17.52 19.96
CA ARG A 451 -6.10 16.13 20.28
C ARG A 451 -6.49 15.36 19.02
N ASN A 452 -7.33 15.95 18.17
CA ASN A 452 -7.70 15.34 16.89
C ASN A 452 -6.46 15.12 16.03
N SER A 453 -5.50 16.06 16.03
CA SER A 453 -4.23 15.93 15.32
C SER A 453 -3.40 14.74 15.79
N LEU A 454 -3.31 14.50 17.10
CA LEU A 454 -2.63 13.32 17.64
C LEU A 454 -3.34 12.01 17.31
N TYR A 455 -4.68 12.02 17.34
CA TYR A 455 -5.46 10.85 16.96
C TYR A 455 -5.31 10.54 15.47
N ILE A 456 -5.36 11.56 14.60
CA ILE A 456 -5.05 11.45 13.17
C ILE A 456 -3.66 10.82 12.96
N GLN A 457 -2.64 11.24 13.72
CA GLN A 457 -1.30 10.61 13.62
C GLN A 457 -1.32 9.11 13.97
N THR A 458 -2.16 8.69 14.91
CA THR A 458 -2.35 7.27 15.23
C THR A 458 -3.03 6.51 14.08
N LEU A 459 -4.05 7.11 13.46
CA LEU A 459 -4.70 6.57 12.27
C LEU A 459 -3.75 6.50 11.07
N MET A 460 -2.90 7.51 10.88
CA MET A 460 -1.88 7.53 9.83
C MET A 460 -0.90 6.37 10.00
N LYS A 461 -0.45 6.06 11.23
CA LYS A 461 0.42 4.89 11.48
C LYS A 461 -0.26 3.58 11.08
N SER A 462 -1.55 3.42 11.37
CA SER A 462 -2.31 2.23 10.96
C SER A 462 -2.45 2.14 9.43
N ASN A 463 -2.76 3.26 8.78
CA ASN A 463 -2.86 3.34 7.32
C ASN A 463 -1.52 3.10 6.62
N GLN A 464 -0.40 3.54 7.19
CA GLN A 464 0.94 3.27 6.65
C GLN A 464 1.28 1.77 6.71
N LYS A 465 0.85 1.07 7.78
CA LYS A 465 1.01 -0.39 7.85
C LYS A 465 0.23 -1.09 6.74
N LEU A 466 -0.99 -0.62 6.43
CA LEU A 466 -1.78 -1.13 5.31
C LEU A 466 -1.04 -0.90 3.98
N GLN A 467 -0.56 0.31 3.72
CA GLN A 467 0.22 0.63 2.51
C GLN A 467 1.42 -0.32 2.35
N ASN A 468 2.21 -0.48 3.41
CA ASN A 468 3.39 -1.34 3.40
C ASN A 468 3.04 -2.82 3.15
N ALA A 469 1.86 -3.26 3.57
CA ALA A 469 1.38 -4.63 3.37
C ALA A 469 0.86 -4.88 1.94
N MET A 470 0.49 -3.83 1.20
CA MET A 470 0.06 -3.92 -0.20
C MET A 470 1.22 -3.90 -1.20
N GLU A 471 2.32 -3.21 -0.87
CA GLU A 471 3.50 -3.10 -1.73
C GLU A 471 3.97 -4.46 -2.31
N PRO A 472 3.96 -5.57 -1.54
CA PRO A 472 4.27 -6.87 -2.09
C PRO A 472 3.39 -7.34 -3.25
N TYR A 473 2.09 -7.09 -3.17
CA TYR A 473 1.16 -7.53 -4.19
C TYR A 473 1.41 -6.80 -5.50
N ILE A 474 1.51 -5.47 -5.45
CA ILE A 474 1.72 -4.65 -6.64
C ILE A 474 3.00 -5.08 -7.36
N GLN A 475 4.12 -5.16 -6.65
CA GLN A 475 5.39 -5.50 -7.27
C GLN A 475 5.37 -6.91 -7.90
N SER A 476 4.76 -7.90 -7.22
CA SER A 476 4.58 -9.25 -7.78
C SER A 476 3.82 -9.22 -9.10
N TYR A 477 2.67 -8.56 -9.11
CA TYR A 477 1.82 -8.56 -10.29
C TYR A 477 2.42 -7.76 -11.45
N LEU A 478 3.06 -6.62 -11.16
CA LEU A 478 3.77 -5.85 -12.18
C LEU A 478 4.89 -6.67 -12.83
N TYR A 479 5.66 -7.41 -12.03
CA TYR A 479 6.72 -8.27 -12.54
C TYR A 479 6.19 -9.41 -13.41
N LEU A 480 5.14 -10.10 -12.96
CA LEU A 480 4.50 -11.18 -13.73
C LEU A 480 3.94 -10.68 -15.07
N HIS A 481 3.33 -9.50 -15.05
CA HIS A 481 2.82 -8.87 -16.27
C HIS A 481 3.97 -8.51 -17.22
N CYS A 482 5.04 -7.90 -16.70
CA CYS A 482 6.22 -7.57 -17.48
C CYS A 482 6.89 -8.82 -18.09
N GLU A 483 6.96 -9.92 -17.34
CA GLU A 483 7.47 -11.19 -17.83
C GLU A 483 6.60 -11.76 -18.96
N ALA A 484 5.27 -11.73 -18.80
CA ALA A 484 4.32 -12.17 -19.82
C ALA A 484 4.44 -11.33 -21.11
N LEU A 485 4.51 -10.00 -20.98
CA LEU A 485 4.77 -9.08 -22.08
C LEU A 485 6.08 -9.44 -22.81
N CYS A 486 7.19 -9.52 -22.06
CA CYS A 486 8.49 -9.89 -22.60
C CYS A 486 8.42 -11.19 -23.41
N LYS A 487 7.83 -12.24 -22.84
CA LYS A 487 7.65 -13.54 -23.52
C LYS A 487 6.80 -13.40 -24.77
N GLN A 488 5.67 -12.71 -24.72
CA GLN A 488 4.76 -12.56 -25.87
C GLN A 488 5.45 -11.85 -27.05
N TYR A 489 6.13 -10.74 -26.79
CA TYR A 489 6.77 -9.94 -27.83
C TYR A 489 8.01 -10.61 -28.39
N LEU A 490 8.83 -11.19 -27.52
CA LEU A 490 10.06 -11.83 -27.94
C LEU A 490 9.75 -13.16 -28.63
N LYS A 491 8.75 -13.94 -28.21
CA LYS A 491 8.34 -15.20 -28.88
C LYS A 491 7.91 -15.00 -30.34
N LYS A 492 7.25 -13.89 -30.68
CA LYS A 492 6.93 -13.54 -32.07
C LYS A 492 8.18 -13.33 -32.95
N LYS A 493 9.32 -12.98 -32.35
CA LYS A 493 10.60 -12.72 -33.06
C LYS A 493 11.63 -13.85 -32.90
N ILE A 494 11.57 -14.63 -31.81
CA ILE A 494 12.38 -15.84 -31.54
C ILE A 494 12.25 -16.86 -32.67
N ASN A 495 11.05 -16.98 -33.26
CA ASN A 495 10.86 -17.84 -34.44
C ASN A 495 11.70 -17.42 -35.67
N LYS A 496 12.48 -16.32 -35.60
CA LYS A 496 13.31 -15.83 -36.71
C LYS A 496 14.79 -15.57 -36.39
N SER A 497 15.25 -15.32 -35.15
CA SER A 497 16.71 -15.05 -34.94
C SER A 497 17.29 -15.04 -33.51
N LEU A 498 16.50 -14.93 -32.44
CA LEU A 498 17.03 -14.86 -31.07
C LEU A 498 16.90 -16.21 -30.37
N THR A 499 17.96 -17.02 -30.38
CA THR A 499 18.09 -18.10 -29.39
C THR A 499 18.35 -17.44 -28.03
N PHE A 500 17.37 -17.46 -27.14
CA PHE A 500 17.66 -17.22 -25.73
C PHE A 500 18.63 -18.30 -25.26
N GLY A 501 19.83 -17.87 -24.93
CA GLY A 501 20.98 -18.71 -24.63
C GLY A 501 22.08 -17.86 -24.04
N LYS A 502 23.17 -18.51 -23.64
CA LYS A 502 24.33 -17.84 -23.05
C LYS A 502 24.87 -16.77 -24.00
N ILE A 503 24.81 -15.51 -23.58
CA ILE A 503 25.32 -14.36 -24.34
C ILE A 503 26.70 -13.98 -23.79
N PRO A 504 27.73 -13.89 -24.64
CA PRO A 504 29.02 -13.34 -24.25
C PRO A 504 28.89 -11.99 -23.54
N SER A 505 29.57 -11.83 -22.40
CA SER A 505 29.49 -10.62 -21.57
C SER A 505 29.88 -9.35 -22.33
N ASP A 506 30.68 -9.45 -23.39
CA ASP A 506 31.04 -8.35 -24.29
C ASP A 506 29.86 -7.88 -25.17
N LYS A 507 28.93 -8.79 -25.53
CA LYS A 507 27.77 -8.54 -26.41
C LYS A 507 26.46 -8.27 -25.69
N ILE A 508 26.38 -8.53 -24.38
CA ILE A 508 25.12 -8.43 -23.62
C ILE A 508 24.43 -7.08 -23.72
N GLY A 509 25.19 -5.97 -23.64
CA GLY A 509 24.63 -4.63 -23.72
C GLY A 509 23.96 -4.32 -25.07
N ALA A 510 24.46 -4.89 -26.18
CA ALA A 510 23.83 -4.72 -27.50
C ALA A 510 22.59 -5.60 -27.65
N SER A 511 22.64 -6.83 -27.14
CA SER A 511 21.52 -7.79 -27.20
C SER A 511 20.32 -7.29 -26.39
N ILE A 512 20.59 -6.77 -25.19
CA ILE A 512 19.58 -6.19 -24.32
C ILE A 512 19.05 -4.88 -24.90
N HIS A 513 19.90 -4.02 -25.47
CA HIS A 513 19.44 -2.81 -26.17
C HIS A 513 18.48 -3.14 -27.32
N CYS A 514 18.78 -4.17 -28.11
CA CYS A 514 17.87 -4.64 -29.16
C CYS A 514 16.53 -5.14 -28.59
N ALA A 515 16.56 -5.94 -27.52
CA ALA A 515 15.35 -6.44 -26.87
C ALA A 515 14.50 -5.29 -26.29
N ILE A 516 15.15 -4.30 -25.68
CA ILE A 516 14.47 -3.12 -25.15
C ILE A 516 13.86 -2.33 -26.29
N ASN A 517 14.63 -1.89 -27.29
CA ASN A 517 14.12 -1.05 -28.38
C ASN A 517 12.91 -1.69 -29.06
N GLU A 518 12.85 -3.01 -29.15
CA GLU A 518 11.71 -3.73 -29.70
C GLU A 518 10.42 -3.64 -28.86
N ILE A 519 10.57 -3.55 -27.54
CA ILE A 519 9.45 -3.44 -26.60
C ILE A 519 9.09 -1.95 -26.40
N TYR A 520 10.09 -1.09 -26.20
CA TYR A 520 9.96 0.33 -25.90
C TYR A 520 9.52 1.16 -27.11
N ASN A 521 10.09 0.96 -28.31
CA ASN A 521 9.73 1.81 -29.46
C ASN A 521 8.30 1.56 -29.98
N LYS A 522 7.61 0.53 -29.49
CA LYS A 522 6.21 0.23 -29.87
C LYS A 522 5.19 0.79 -28.88
N ARG A 523 5.61 1.34 -27.74
CA ARG A 523 4.69 1.75 -26.65
C ARG A 523 5.19 2.96 -25.88
N GLU A 524 4.26 3.81 -25.46
CA GLU A 524 4.49 4.71 -24.33
C GLU A 524 4.56 3.84 -23.06
N ILE A 525 5.77 3.68 -22.52
CA ILE A 525 6.00 2.88 -21.32
C ILE A 525 5.98 3.82 -20.12
N ASN A 526 5.04 3.57 -19.21
CA ASN A 526 4.94 4.30 -17.95
C ASN A 526 6.20 4.04 -17.08
N SER A 527 6.72 5.08 -16.44
CA SER A 527 7.90 5.01 -15.58
C SER A 527 7.79 3.99 -14.44
N ILE A 528 6.56 3.71 -13.97
CA ILE A 528 6.30 2.74 -12.90
C ILE A 528 6.66 1.31 -13.34
N ILE A 529 6.46 0.96 -14.62
CA ILE A 529 6.76 -0.37 -15.15
C ILE A 529 8.11 -0.46 -15.84
N SER A 530 8.78 0.66 -16.08
CA SER A 530 10.03 0.69 -16.83
C SER A 530 11.12 -0.14 -16.16
N PHE A 531 11.25 -0.07 -14.84
CA PHE A 531 12.22 -0.85 -14.08
C PHE A 531 11.83 -2.34 -13.93
N PRO A 532 10.59 -2.69 -13.53
CA PRO A 532 10.14 -4.08 -13.57
C PRO A 532 10.32 -4.74 -14.94
N LEU A 533 9.95 -4.05 -16.02
CA LEU A 533 10.13 -4.51 -17.39
C LEU A 533 11.59 -4.71 -17.73
N TYR A 534 12.45 -3.76 -17.35
CA TYR A 534 13.90 -3.89 -17.49
C TYR A 534 14.40 -5.17 -16.81
N CYS A 535 14.04 -5.41 -15.55
CA CYS A 535 14.38 -6.65 -14.85
C CYS A 535 13.86 -7.89 -15.59
N SER A 536 12.59 -7.92 -15.99
CA SER A 536 12.01 -9.04 -16.74
C SER A 536 12.73 -9.30 -18.07
N ILE A 537 13.26 -8.27 -18.73
CA ILE A 537 14.12 -8.43 -19.92
C ILE A 537 15.44 -9.09 -19.55
N LEU A 538 16.09 -8.65 -18.46
CA LEU A 538 17.35 -9.25 -17.99
C LEU A 538 17.19 -10.73 -17.68
N ASP A 539 16.06 -11.12 -17.09
CA ASP A 539 15.77 -12.50 -16.69
C ASP A 539 15.72 -13.49 -17.86
N LEU A 540 15.62 -13.00 -19.09
CA LEU A 540 15.65 -13.84 -20.29
C LEU A 540 17.07 -14.23 -20.72
N PHE A 541 18.10 -13.61 -20.14
CA PHE A 541 19.48 -13.79 -20.57
C PHE A 541 20.31 -14.55 -19.54
N GLU A 542 21.07 -15.54 -20.03
CA GLU A 542 22.20 -16.10 -19.30
C GLU A 542 23.50 -15.47 -19.82
N ILE A 543 24.43 -15.15 -18.93
CA ILE A 543 25.69 -14.51 -19.31
C ILE A 543 26.77 -15.57 -19.47
N GLU A 544 27.46 -15.55 -20.61
CA GLU A 544 28.72 -16.26 -20.79
C GLU A 544 29.89 -15.33 -20.44
N PRO A 545 30.66 -15.61 -19.38
CA PRO A 545 31.76 -14.74 -18.97
C PRO A 545 32.92 -14.80 -19.98
N ASP A 546 33.29 -13.64 -20.55
CA ASP A 546 34.47 -13.51 -21.41
C ASP A 546 35.79 -13.42 -20.61
N LYS A 547 36.94 -13.49 -21.30
CA LYS A 547 38.27 -13.42 -20.65
C LYS A 547 38.50 -12.13 -19.85
N ILE A 548 37.95 -11.00 -20.29
CA ILE A 548 38.12 -9.70 -19.62
C ILE A 548 37.29 -9.70 -18.34
N TYR A 549 36.06 -10.18 -18.42
CA TYR A 549 35.15 -10.33 -17.30
C TYR A 549 35.72 -11.25 -16.22
N LEU A 550 36.28 -12.41 -16.61
CA LEU A 550 36.96 -13.32 -15.67
C LEU A 550 38.16 -12.66 -14.97
N LYS A 551 38.94 -11.84 -15.68
CA LYS A 551 40.05 -11.07 -15.08
C LYS A 551 39.56 -10.07 -14.04
N LEU A 552 38.46 -9.36 -14.33
CA LEU A 552 37.87 -8.39 -13.39
C LEU A 552 37.32 -9.07 -12.14
N ILE A 553 36.65 -10.21 -12.27
CA ILE A 553 36.21 -11.02 -11.14
C ILE A 553 37.41 -11.44 -10.27
N SER A 554 38.50 -11.90 -10.90
CA SER A 554 39.71 -12.30 -10.18
C SER A 554 40.30 -11.13 -9.39
N ALA A 555 40.42 -9.95 -10.02
CA ALA A 555 40.92 -8.74 -9.35
C ALA A 555 40.00 -8.33 -8.17
N PHE A 556 38.69 -8.43 -8.35
CA PHE A 556 37.74 -8.12 -7.28
C PHE A 556 37.85 -9.04 -6.08
N LYS A 557 38.02 -10.35 -6.31
CA LYS A 557 38.27 -11.33 -5.22
C LYS A 557 39.56 -11.00 -4.47
N GLN A 558 40.60 -10.53 -5.15
CA GLN A 558 41.82 -10.06 -4.51
C GLN A 558 41.57 -8.82 -3.66
N ILE A 559 40.82 -7.83 -4.15
CA ILE A 559 40.44 -6.63 -3.39
C ILE A 559 39.65 -6.98 -2.13
N ILE A 560 38.70 -7.93 -2.22
CA ILE A 560 37.96 -8.44 -1.04
C ILE A 560 38.93 -9.02 -0.02
N SER A 561 39.86 -9.88 -0.45
CA SER A 561 40.84 -10.51 0.43
C SER A 561 41.72 -9.49 1.14
N LEU A 562 42.25 -8.50 0.41
CA LEU A 562 43.11 -7.44 0.93
C LEU A 562 42.40 -6.55 1.96
N ASN A 563 41.13 -6.20 1.73
CA ASN A 563 40.39 -5.30 2.59
C ASN A 563 39.73 -5.98 3.81
N LYS A 564 39.63 -7.33 3.81
CA LYS A 564 38.89 -8.10 4.81
C LYS A 564 39.26 -7.73 6.25
N LYS A 565 40.53 -7.81 6.62
CA LYS A 565 40.98 -7.56 8.00
C LYS A 565 40.66 -6.14 8.47
N MET A 566 40.94 -5.14 7.64
CA MET A 566 40.70 -3.72 7.97
C MET A 566 39.21 -3.43 8.18
N VAL A 567 38.35 -3.90 7.27
CA VAL A 567 36.91 -3.59 7.34
C VAL A 567 36.25 -4.31 8.51
N PHE A 568 36.61 -5.57 8.77
CA PHE A 568 36.13 -6.30 9.95
C PHE A 568 36.53 -5.62 11.27
N GLN A 569 37.72 -5.01 11.34
CA GLN A 569 38.10 -4.22 12.52
C GLN A 569 37.26 -2.94 12.65
N LYS A 570 37.03 -2.23 11.54
CA LYS A 570 36.25 -0.98 11.53
C LYS A 570 34.76 -1.17 11.87
N ILE A 571 34.18 -2.34 11.63
CA ILE A 571 32.77 -2.61 11.95
C ILE A 571 32.54 -3.00 13.44
N LEU A 572 33.58 -3.40 14.18
CA LEU A 572 33.45 -3.87 15.58
C LEU A 572 32.72 -2.90 16.53
N PRO A 573 32.89 -1.56 16.43
CA PRO A 573 32.15 -0.62 17.26
C PRO A 573 30.62 -0.63 17.00
N PHE A 574 30.17 -1.20 15.88
CA PHE A 574 28.79 -1.15 15.40
C PHE A 574 28.07 -2.50 15.54
N ARG A 575 28.26 -3.23 16.65
CA ARG A 575 27.76 -4.61 16.84
C ARG A 575 26.27 -4.79 16.55
N LYS A 576 25.43 -3.85 17.01
CA LYS A 576 23.97 -3.85 16.76
C LYS A 576 23.67 -3.83 15.25
N TRP A 577 24.28 -2.89 14.53
CA TRP A 577 24.08 -2.72 13.09
C TRP A 577 24.70 -3.85 12.28
N LYS A 578 25.85 -4.36 12.69
CA LYS A 578 26.50 -5.54 12.09
C LYS A 578 25.53 -6.72 12.01
N LYS A 579 24.81 -7.04 13.09
CA LYS A 579 23.83 -8.15 13.10
C LYS A 579 22.71 -7.94 12.07
N ILE A 580 22.22 -6.70 11.92
CA ILE A 580 21.20 -6.37 10.92
C ILE A 580 21.76 -6.53 9.50
N ILE A 581 22.99 -6.08 9.27
CA ILE A 581 23.68 -6.19 7.98
C ILE A 581 23.97 -7.65 7.64
N ASP A 582 24.36 -8.48 8.60
CA ASP A 582 24.56 -9.93 8.40
C ASP A 582 23.26 -10.61 7.92
N ASN A 583 22.12 -10.24 8.51
CA ASN A 583 20.81 -10.71 8.06
C ASN A 583 20.43 -10.20 6.66
N LEU A 584 20.83 -8.98 6.30
CA LEU A 584 20.66 -8.45 4.95
C LEU A 584 21.52 -9.22 3.93
N CYS A 585 22.78 -9.52 4.28
CA CYS A 585 23.69 -10.30 3.45
C CYS A 585 23.15 -11.70 3.20
N SER A 586 22.70 -12.40 4.24
CA SER A 586 22.13 -13.76 4.09
C SER A 586 20.90 -13.79 3.15
N ARG A 587 20.08 -12.73 3.15
CA ARG A 587 18.95 -12.61 2.22
C ARG A 587 19.42 -12.39 0.77
N LEU A 588 20.37 -11.48 0.57
CA LEU A 588 20.93 -11.23 -0.76
C LEU A 588 21.65 -12.48 -1.31
N GLU A 589 22.36 -13.22 -0.47
CA GLU A 589 23.07 -14.45 -0.88
C GLU A 589 22.12 -15.49 -1.48
N LYS A 590 20.94 -15.69 -0.87
CA LYS A 590 19.91 -16.59 -1.41
C LYS A 590 19.41 -16.15 -2.78
N SER A 591 19.32 -14.84 -3.01
CA SER A 591 18.82 -14.27 -4.27
C SER A 591 19.76 -14.51 -5.45
N PHE A 592 21.04 -14.82 -5.23
CA PHE A 592 21.99 -15.11 -6.32
C PHE A 592 21.70 -16.39 -7.11
N SER A 593 20.76 -17.20 -6.65
CA SER A 593 20.24 -18.37 -7.39
C SER A 593 19.11 -18.01 -8.36
N LEU A 594 18.58 -16.78 -8.29
CA LEU A 594 17.46 -16.32 -9.10
C LEU A 594 17.90 -15.90 -10.51
N PRO A 595 16.97 -15.70 -11.45
CA PRO A 595 17.23 -15.02 -12.72
C PRO A 595 17.87 -13.63 -12.57
N LEU A 596 18.58 -13.18 -13.62
CA LEU A 596 19.52 -12.06 -13.59
C LEU A 596 18.91 -10.69 -13.21
N GLY A 597 17.73 -10.40 -13.71
CA GLY A 597 16.95 -9.21 -13.36
C GLY A 597 16.44 -9.24 -11.93
N GLN A 598 16.01 -10.40 -11.44
CA GLN A 598 15.63 -10.57 -10.03
C GLN A 598 16.85 -10.42 -9.10
N GLN A 599 18.01 -10.96 -9.48
CA GLN A 599 19.26 -10.72 -8.76
C GLN A 599 19.60 -9.22 -8.70
N TYR A 600 19.45 -8.50 -9.81
CA TYR A 600 19.70 -7.06 -9.86
C TYR A 600 18.72 -6.27 -8.99
N HIS A 601 17.43 -6.63 -9.03
CA HIS A 601 16.43 -6.01 -8.15
C HIS A 601 16.74 -6.25 -6.67
N ALA A 602 17.09 -7.49 -6.30
CA ALA A 602 17.47 -7.84 -4.93
C ALA A 602 18.71 -7.06 -4.47
N LEU A 603 19.68 -6.81 -5.35
CA LEU A 603 20.84 -5.97 -5.07
C LEU A 603 20.44 -4.51 -4.78
N LEU A 604 19.51 -3.94 -5.55
CA LEU A 604 19.02 -2.57 -5.29
C LEU A 604 18.20 -2.49 -3.98
N GLN A 605 17.34 -3.46 -3.71
CA GLN A 605 16.62 -3.56 -2.42
C GLN A 605 17.58 -3.68 -1.23
N PHE A 606 18.65 -4.45 -1.40
CA PHE A 606 19.72 -4.59 -0.41
C PHE A 606 20.43 -3.25 -0.15
N VAL A 607 20.78 -2.51 -1.20
CA VAL A 607 21.39 -1.17 -1.09
C VAL A 607 20.46 -0.17 -0.41
N SER A 608 19.18 -0.18 -0.78
CA SER A 608 18.13 0.63 -0.13
C SER A 608 18.03 0.32 1.37
N SER A 609 18.03 -0.97 1.73
CA SER A 609 18.00 -1.42 3.13
C SER A 609 19.26 -1.00 3.90
N LEU A 610 20.44 -1.05 3.28
CA LEU A 610 21.67 -0.53 3.88
C LEU A 610 21.61 0.98 4.11
N LYS A 611 20.99 1.73 3.19
CA LYS A 611 20.79 3.18 3.35
C LYS A 611 19.86 3.49 4.52
N LEU A 612 18.78 2.73 4.68
CA LEU A 612 17.88 2.85 5.83
C LEU A 612 18.61 2.56 7.15
N VAL A 613 19.44 1.51 7.19
CA VAL A 613 20.29 1.22 8.36
C VAL A 613 21.23 2.38 8.68
N ASP A 614 21.86 2.99 7.67
CA ASP A 614 22.70 4.19 7.83
C ASP A 614 21.91 5.37 8.40
N ASP A 615 20.71 5.62 7.91
CA ASP A 615 19.88 6.75 8.35
C ASP A 615 19.31 6.54 9.76
N MET A 616 18.92 5.32 10.12
CA MET A 616 18.54 4.97 11.49
C MET A 616 19.69 5.18 12.47
N MET A 617 20.91 4.80 12.08
CA MET A 617 22.10 5.03 12.90
C MET A 617 22.38 6.53 13.06
N LYS A 618 22.18 7.35 12.01
CA LYS A 618 22.33 8.81 12.12
C LYS A 618 21.38 9.40 13.15
N ALA A 619 20.12 8.99 13.10
CA ALA A 619 19.09 9.44 14.05
C ALA A 619 19.42 9.05 15.51
N GLU A 620 20.11 7.92 15.73
CA GLU A 620 20.36 7.40 17.08
C GLU A 620 21.49 8.09 17.86
N LYS A 621 22.32 8.98 17.27
CA LYS A 621 23.35 9.88 17.89
C LYS A 621 24.63 10.11 17.04
N MET A 622 24.64 9.79 15.73
CA MET A 622 25.85 9.94 14.91
C MET A 622 25.65 10.90 13.72
N VAL A 623 26.44 11.97 13.64
CA VAL A 623 26.30 12.98 12.57
C VAL A 623 26.83 12.50 11.21
N ILE A 624 27.69 11.47 11.18
CA ILE A 624 28.43 11.07 9.97
C ILE A 624 27.87 9.75 9.39
N SER A 625 27.56 9.75 8.09
CA SER A 625 27.20 8.53 7.35
C SER A 625 28.29 7.46 7.43
N LYS A 626 27.88 6.22 7.68
CA LYS A 626 28.70 5.00 7.63
C LYS A 626 28.30 4.08 6.48
N PHE A 627 27.50 4.56 5.52
CA PHE A 627 27.06 3.78 4.37
C PHE A 627 28.22 3.05 3.67
N ASN A 628 29.32 3.74 3.35
CA ASN A 628 30.47 3.12 2.68
C ASN A 628 31.13 2.00 3.52
N LEU A 629 31.17 2.14 4.84
CA LEU A 629 31.66 1.09 5.73
C LEU A 629 30.72 -0.12 5.74
N PHE A 630 29.41 0.12 5.82
CA PHE A 630 28.40 -0.93 5.80
C PHE A 630 28.36 -1.66 4.47
N PHE A 631 28.45 -0.93 3.36
CA PHE A 631 28.55 -1.49 2.02
C PHE A 631 29.83 -2.32 1.85
N ALA A 632 31.00 -1.79 2.22
CA ALA A 632 32.27 -2.53 2.16
C ALA A 632 32.24 -3.79 3.02
N TYR A 633 31.71 -3.70 4.25
CA TYR A 633 31.53 -4.86 5.12
C TYR A 633 30.64 -5.91 4.46
N SER A 634 29.55 -5.49 3.83
CA SER A 634 28.62 -6.40 3.17
C SER A 634 29.25 -7.14 2.00
N VAL A 635 29.96 -6.44 1.13
CA VAL A 635 30.68 -7.04 -0.01
C VAL A 635 31.66 -8.11 0.47
N ILE A 636 32.41 -7.83 1.54
CA ILE A 636 33.38 -8.77 2.11
C ILE A 636 32.69 -9.93 2.82
N SER A 637 31.61 -9.68 3.55
CA SER A 637 30.84 -10.72 4.26
C SER A 637 30.17 -11.70 3.31
N LEU A 638 29.63 -11.21 2.19
CA LEU A 638 29.07 -12.04 1.13
C LEU A 638 30.14 -12.86 0.42
N ASN A 639 31.34 -12.29 0.24
CA ASN A 639 32.47 -12.91 -0.47
C ASN A 639 32.05 -13.52 -1.82
N ASN A 640 31.11 -12.88 -2.51
CA ASN A 640 30.48 -13.38 -3.71
C ASN A 640 30.74 -12.42 -4.88
N SER A 641 31.28 -12.94 -5.98
CA SER A 641 31.57 -12.14 -7.18
C SER A 641 30.31 -11.62 -7.87
N ASN A 642 29.15 -12.24 -7.63
CA ASN A 642 27.89 -11.88 -8.28
C ASN A 642 27.51 -10.41 -8.04
N ILE A 643 27.94 -9.80 -6.92
CA ILE A 643 27.72 -8.36 -6.68
C ILE A 643 28.41 -7.51 -7.75
N LEU A 644 29.68 -7.82 -8.04
CA LEU A 644 30.41 -7.13 -9.09
C LEU A 644 29.81 -7.45 -10.45
N ASP A 645 29.41 -8.69 -10.68
CA ASP A 645 28.83 -9.15 -11.93
C ASP A 645 27.58 -8.36 -12.30
N LEU A 646 26.65 -8.23 -11.36
CA LEU A 646 25.41 -7.44 -11.50
C LEU A 646 25.71 -5.94 -11.64
N TYR A 647 26.73 -5.43 -10.93
CA TYR A 647 27.13 -4.03 -11.05
C TYR A 647 27.72 -3.72 -12.44
N LEU A 648 28.65 -4.54 -12.93
CA LEU A 648 29.28 -4.37 -14.24
C LEU A 648 28.26 -4.50 -15.36
N LEU A 649 27.39 -5.50 -15.27
CA LEU A 649 26.31 -5.71 -16.20
C LEU A 649 25.38 -4.50 -16.25
N SER A 650 24.86 -4.08 -15.08
CA SER A 650 23.93 -2.95 -15.03
C SER A 650 24.58 -1.68 -15.57
N LYS A 651 25.85 -1.41 -15.25
CA LYS A 651 26.62 -0.29 -15.83
C LYS A 651 26.72 -0.34 -17.35
N LYS A 652 26.98 -1.53 -17.90
CA LYS A 652 27.12 -1.71 -19.34
C LYS A 652 25.80 -1.48 -20.07
N ILE A 653 24.72 -1.98 -19.51
CA ILE A 653 23.38 -1.85 -20.10
C ILE A 653 22.89 -0.41 -19.96
N THR A 654 22.89 0.15 -18.75
CA THR A 654 22.43 1.53 -18.50
C THR A 654 23.18 2.58 -19.34
N ARG A 655 24.48 2.39 -19.57
CA ARG A 655 25.26 3.28 -20.45
C ARG A 655 24.83 3.26 -21.91
N LYS A 656 24.51 2.08 -22.45
CA LYS A 656 24.02 1.93 -23.83
C LYS A 656 22.54 2.31 -23.97
N ASN A 657 21.82 2.38 -22.86
CA ASN A 657 20.37 2.52 -22.82
C ASN A 657 19.93 3.68 -21.91
N ARG A 658 20.58 4.84 -22.04
CA ARG A 658 20.31 5.99 -21.14
C ARG A 658 18.86 6.44 -21.19
N GLU A 659 18.25 6.39 -22.36
CA GLU A 659 16.85 6.76 -22.59
C GLU A 659 15.90 6.00 -21.65
N ILE A 660 16.11 4.69 -21.47
CA ILE A 660 15.30 3.88 -20.54
C ILE A 660 15.52 4.31 -19.09
N THR A 661 16.77 4.58 -18.71
CA THR A 661 17.09 4.93 -17.33
C THR A 661 16.53 6.29 -16.93
N HIS A 662 16.21 7.14 -17.90
CA HIS A 662 15.48 8.39 -17.66
C HIS A 662 14.01 8.16 -17.32
N GLU A 663 13.44 7.04 -17.77
CA GLU A 663 12.08 6.61 -17.44
C GLU A 663 12.01 5.81 -16.12
N TRP A 664 13.13 5.57 -15.43
CA TRP A 664 13.09 4.89 -14.13
C TRP A 664 12.53 5.80 -13.05
N ASP A 665 11.81 5.22 -12.10
CA ASP A 665 11.38 5.93 -10.90
C ASP A 665 12.57 6.59 -10.17
N GLU A 666 12.36 7.80 -9.64
CA GLU A 666 13.41 8.60 -8.98
C GLU A 666 14.08 7.83 -7.84
N GLN A 667 13.32 7.01 -7.11
CA GLN A 667 13.86 6.17 -6.04
C GLN A 667 14.85 5.14 -6.59
N ILE A 668 14.55 4.51 -7.73
CA ILE A 668 15.43 3.54 -8.38
C ILE A 668 16.70 4.22 -8.90
N ILE A 669 16.57 5.41 -9.49
CA ILE A 669 17.71 6.21 -9.94
C ILE A 669 18.62 6.54 -8.74
N ASN A 670 18.05 7.04 -7.64
CA ASN A 670 18.79 7.40 -6.44
C ASN A 670 19.48 6.17 -5.82
N ILE A 671 18.78 5.04 -5.69
CA ILE A 671 19.37 3.79 -5.17
C ILE A 671 20.51 3.30 -6.07
N THR A 672 20.37 3.41 -7.39
CA THR A 672 21.44 3.06 -8.35
C THR A 672 22.66 3.96 -8.19
N GLN A 673 22.47 5.26 -7.97
CA GLN A 673 23.56 6.20 -7.66
C GLN A 673 24.24 5.89 -6.32
N ILE A 674 23.48 5.46 -5.31
CA ILE A 674 24.02 5.02 -4.03
C ILE A 674 24.85 3.74 -4.19
N LEU A 675 24.38 2.77 -5.01
CA LEU A 675 25.16 1.58 -5.38
C LEU A 675 26.48 1.98 -6.06
N ASP A 676 26.43 2.92 -7.00
CA ASP A 676 27.62 3.43 -7.69
C ASP A 676 28.63 4.05 -6.73
N ALA A 677 28.15 4.88 -5.80
CA ALA A 677 28.99 5.52 -4.80
C ALA A 677 29.63 4.47 -3.88
N GLY A 678 28.87 3.47 -3.44
CA GLY A 678 29.36 2.35 -2.64
C GLY A 678 30.44 1.55 -3.36
N MET A 679 30.20 1.16 -4.62
CA MET A 679 31.15 0.43 -5.45
C MET A 679 32.40 1.25 -5.77
N LYS A 680 32.28 2.54 -6.08
CA LYS A 680 33.41 3.46 -6.26
C LYS A 680 34.26 3.57 -5.00
N SER A 681 33.61 3.73 -3.84
CA SER A 681 34.32 3.80 -2.56
C SER A 681 35.06 2.49 -2.23
N PHE A 682 34.47 1.35 -2.57
CA PHE A 682 35.08 0.04 -2.31
C PHE A 682 36.28 -0.25 -3.25
N LEU A 683 36.09 0.00 -4.55
CA LEU A 683 37.12 -0.17 -5.58
C LEU A 683 38.20 0.92 -5.54
N GLY A 684 37.97 2.02 -4.80
CA GLY A 684 38.86 3.17 -4.57
C GLY A 684 40.31 2.86 -4.27
N THR A 685 40.58 1.67 -3.71
CA THR A 685 41.91 1.21 -3.35
C THR A 685 42.74 0.76 -4.55
N ASP A 686 42.12 0.46 -5.69
CA ASP A 686 42.77 0.02 -6.92
C ASP A 686 42.30 0.87 -8.11
N LYS A 687 43.09 1.91 -8.44
CA LYS A 687 42.81 2.82 -9.56
C LYS A 687 42.72 2.08 -10.91
N HIS A 688 43.46 0.98 -11.09
CA HIS A 688 43.47 0.22 -12.34
C HIS A 688 42.17 -0.60 -12.49
N THR A 689 41.78 -1.34 -11.46
CA THR A 689 40.50 -2.08 -11.46
C THR A 689 39.33 -1.12 -11.58
N MET A 690 39.39 0.03 -10.89
CA MET A 690 38.41 1.11 -11.06
C MET A 690 38.34 1.57 -12.52
N ALA A 691 39.47 1.94 -13.12
CA ALA A 691 39.51 2.38 -14.52
C ALA A 691 38.95 1.32 -15.47
N CYS A 692 39.28 0.04 -15.29
CA CYS A 692 38.78 -1.04 -16.12
C CYS A 692 37.26 -1.27 -15.95
N CYS A 693 36.75 -1.25 -14.71
CA CYS A 693 35.31 -1.34 -14.44
C CYS A 693 34.52 -0.16 -15.05
N PHE A 694 35.12 1.04 -15.08
CA PHE A 694 34.47 2.23 -15.63
C PHE A 694 34.75 2.49 -17.11
N SER A 695 35.79 1.96 -17.71
CA SER A 695 36.02 2.11 -19.15
C SER A 695 35.41 0.95 -19.93
N TYR A 696 35.53 -0.28 -19.43
CA TYR A 696 35.24 -1.53 -20.15
C TYR A 696 35.69 -1.52 -21.63
N GLN A 697 36.70 -0.70 -21.92
CA GLN A 697 37.48 -0.62 -23.14
C GLN A 697 38.92 -0.78 -22.65
N PHE A 698 39.49 -1.97 -22.84
CA PHE A 698 40.93 -2.03 -22.97
C PHE A 698 41.23 -1.43 -24.34
N ALA A 699 41.67 -0.17 -24.38
CA ALA A 699 42.63 0.16 -25.42
C ALA A 699 43.77 -0.89 -25.31
N PRO A 700 44.23 -1.49 -26.41
CA PRO A 700 45.25 -2.53 -26.35
C PRO A 700 46.51 -1.93 -25.71
N LEU A 701 46.74 -2.27 -24.44
CA LEU A 701 47.94 -1.88 -23.72
C LEU A 701 48.96 -2.99 -23.92
N ASN A 702 50.01 -2.66 -24.67
CA ASN A 702 51.26 -3.40 -24.67
C ASN A 702 51.76 -3.46 -23.21
N LEU A 703 51.59 -4.62 -22.59
CA LEU A 703 52.22 -4.95 -21.32
C LEU A 703 53.71 -5.16 -21.61
N VAL A 704 54.54 -4.16 -21.34
CA VAL A 704 55.96 -4.40 -21.11
C VAL A 704 56.06 -5.06 -19.74
N SER A 705 56.70 -6.23 -19.76
CA SER A 705 56.98 -7.16 -18.65
C SER A 705 57.52 -6.51 -17.39
#